data_AF-A0AAW0MK51-F1
#
_entry.id   AF-A0AAW0MK51-F1
#
_cell.length_a   1.000
_cell.length_b   1.000
_cell.length_c   1.000
_cell.angle_alpha   90.00
_cell.angle_beta   90.00
_cell.angle_gamma   90.00
#
_symmetry.space_group_name_H-M   'P 1'
#
loop_
_entity.id
_entity.type
_entity.pdbx_description
1 polymer ?
#
loop_
_entity_poly.entity_id
_entity_poly.type
_entity_poly.pdbx_seq_one_letter_code
_entity_poly.pdbx_strand_id
1 'polypeptide(L)'
;ICGYISCATSPLPSYWKCKVKIFGEASLENNRCICTQPSFSEVTVCRDELKSHLQRSSAVCLRAWPKQETPPPEPDLHRALHTHSGASEVNQEHEVRLMESAVCLSGRAAGKPHQGSLLPSALLWITTRPAAANQIPAECVSMVTEVRGFTDLQKEQYFRKRFTHDTIIFHIKSVRSLYIMSYIPIFCWILSTVLQQLLKQTEEPELPRNLTQMYVHFLVLQAKVKNIKYHQGSGADLHWTPETRDMVLSLSKLAFEQLQKGNLIFYQSDLSECGLDAEEAARYSGVLTQVFREEPGLYQDKVYCFIHLSLQEFLAALHVHQTLYSSGQNLMETPHSSESPESEVSFYVSAVDQALQSPNGHLDLFLRFLLGLSLPTNQRLLQGLLTHTGSDTTNQETVKYIKQKLNEKSLSAERSLNLFHCLNELNDQSLVKEIQRHMRKRHNTKRDMSPAQWSAMSFVLLSSDSDLQEFDLRKYERSERALLGLLPVVKASTKALLSGCGLSPHSCGPLASVLSSSSLTHLDLSHNDLQDSGVELLCEGLKSAPCRLHTLRKGGAALASALSSAHSRVTELDLSYNHPGPSAELLTALQRPLQSVRLLPAGERWMVPGLRKYACDFSLDPNTAHKDLILSEDNLTVTRVKEFQKCPDNEDGLADWYQVRSSTVLRGAVTGRGGGEDCEFGMNDQSWTLRIYENLYWVYHNRNSTLLSHQVGVSSGREGVSSGRVGVFLDSEAGALSFYEISSDDELFHLHSFSSSFSEPLFPGFRVDKVGCSVTVVKQIKH
;
A
#
# COMPACT_ATOMS: atom_id res chain seq x y z
N ILE A 1 -18.95 -30.82 -3.84
CA ILE A 1 -20.04 -30.02 -3.23
C ILE A 1 -19.46 -28.63 -3.02
N CYS A 2 -19.82 -27.66 -3.87
CA CYS A 2 -19.41 -26.26 -3.69
C CYS A 2 -20.51 -25.57 -2.88
N GLY A 3 -20.27 -25.34 -1.59
CA GLY A 3 -21.11 -24.48 -0.77
C GLY A 3 -20.53 -23.06 -0.75
N TYR A 4 -21.35 -22.06 -1.04
CA TYR A 4 -21.00 -20.66 -0.81
C TYR A 4 -21.18 -20.36 0.68
N ILE A 5 -20.11 -19.99 1.37
CA ILE A 5 -20.17 -19.49 2.75
C ILE A 5 -19.66 -18.04 2.71
N SER A 6 -20.59 -17.10 2.89
CA SER A 6 -20.24 -15.71 3.19
C SER A 6 -20.09 -15.61 4.71
N CYS A 7 -18.89 -15.35 5.20
CA CYS A 7 -18.65 -15.12 6.62
C CYS A 7 -19.03 -13.68 6.98
N ALA A 8 -20.26 -13.49 7.46
CA ALA A 8 -20.60 -12.35 8.32
C ALA A 8 -20.35 -12.73 9.77
N THR A 9 -19.60 -11.92 10.50
CA THR A 9 -19.17 -12.16 11.88
C THR A 9 -20.30 -11.86 12.87
N SER A 10 -21.11 -12.86 13.24
CA SER A 10 -21.88 -12.88 14.49
C SER A 10 -22.14 -14.34 14.94
N PRO A 11 -22.40 -14.60 16.23
CA PRO A 11 -22.54 -15.97 16.74
C PRO A 11 -23.82 -16.58 16.19
N LEU A 12 -23.68 -17.61 15.34
CA LEU A 12 -24.79 -18.38 14.78
C LEU A 12 -25.79 -18.74 15.90
N PRO A 13 -27.04 -18.26 15.86
CA PRO A 13 -28.10 -18.82 16.68
C PRO A 13 -28.26 -20.30 16.32
N SER A 14 -28.53 -21.11 17.33
CA SER A 14 -28.56 -22.57 17.36
C SER A 14 -29.60 -23.28 16.48
N TYR A 15 -29.92 -22.74 15.29
CA TYR A 15 -30.96 -23.25 14.39
C TYR A 15 -30.50 -23.62 12.97
N TRP A 16 -29.20 -23.59 12.67
CA TRP A 16 -28.68 -24.20 11.44
C TRP A 16 -28.58 -25.73 11.59
N LYS A 17 -29.72 -26.42 11.68
CA LYS A 17 -29.77 -27.85 11.36
C LYS A 17 -29.66 -27.99 9.85
N CYS A 18 -28.45 -28.26 9.35
CA CYS A 18 -28.25 -28.77 8.00
C CYS A 18 -29.06 -30.07 7.84
N LYS A 19 -30.24 -30.01 7.23
CA LYS A 19 -30.88 -31.19 6.65
C LYS A 19 -30.22 -31.44 5.30
N VAL A 20 -29.13 -32.23 5.32
CA VAL A 20 -28.64 -32.89 4.11
C VAL A 20 -29.70 -33.93 3.75
N LYS A 21 -30.46 -33.70 2.67
CA LYS A 21 -31.34 -34.72 2.10
C LYS A 21 -30.45 -35.75 1.39
N ILE A 22 -30.12 -36.83 2.08
CA ILE A 22 -29.51 -38.01 1.46
C ILE A 22 -30.64 -38.73 0.71
N PHE A 23 -30.59 -38.73 -0.62
CA PHE A 23 -31.43 -39.62 -1.41
C PHE A 23 -30.74 -40.99 -1.46
N GLY A 24 -31.26 -41.91 -0.65
CA GLY A 24 -30.88 -43.32 -0.61
C GLY A 24 -31.74 -44.02 0.44
N GLU A 25 -32.37 -45.14 0.10
CA GLU A 25 -33.10 -45.96 1.06
C GLU A 25 -32.13 -46.49 2.11
N ALA A 26 -32.19 -45.94 3.33
CA ALA A 26 -31.44 -46.47 4.46
C ALA A 26 -32.26 -47.58 5.12
N SER A 27 -31.83 -48.84 4.96
CA SER A 27 -32.27 -49.91 5.87
C SER A 27 -31.33 -49.96 7.08
N LEU A 28 -31.93 -50.08 8.26
CA LEU A 28 -31.22 -50.19 9.53
C LEU A 28 -31.04 -51.67 9.88
N GLU A 29 -29.84 -52.20 9.69
CA GLU A 29 -29.38 -53.42 10.37
C GLU A 29 -28.18 -53.10 11.26
N ASN A 30 -28.24 -53.50 12.53
CA ASN A 30 -27.15 -53.43 13.51
C ASN A 30 -26.49 -52.04 13.70
N ASN A 31 -27.29 -50.97 13.84
CA ASN A 31 -26.80 -49.63 14.21
C ASN A 31 -25.68 -49.06 13.31
N ARG A 32 -25.55 -49.54 12.06
CA ARG A 32 -24.68 -48.95 11.04
C ARG A 32 -25.54 -48.46 9.88
N CYS A 33 -25.43 -47.18 9.56
CA CYS A 33 -26.00 -46.62 8.33
C CYS A 33 -25.18 -47.15 7.15
N ILE A 34 -25.73 -48.08 6.37
CA ILE A 34 -25.15 -48.50 5.09
C ILE A 34 -25.80 -47.64 4.01
N CYS A 35 -25.10 -46.62 3.53
CA CYS A 35 -25.50 -45.90 2.31
C CYS A 35 -25.18 -46.79 1.10
N THR A 36 -26.20 -47.29 0.41
CA THR A 36 -26.03 -47.88 -0.92
C THR A 36 -25.52 -46.81 -1.88
N GLN A 37 -24.45 -47.10 -2.65
CA GLN A 37 -23.92 -46.16 -3.63
C GLN A 37 -25.00 -45.81 -4.66
N PRO A 38 -25.25 -44.52 -4.95
CA PRO A 38 -26.13 -44.15 -6.04
C PRO A 38 -25.54 -44.64 -7.36
N SER A 39 -26.40 -45.07 -8.27
CA SER A 39 -25.99 -45.51 -9.60
C SER A 39 -25.29 -44.37 -10.35
N PHE A 40 -24.32 -44.69 -11.22
CA PHE A 40 -23.57 -43.70 -12.00
C PHE A 40 -24.49 -42.73 -12.78
N SER A 41 -25.68 -43.19 -13.17
CA SER A 41 -26.75 -42.41 -13.79
C SER A 41 -27.34 -41.35 -12.86
N GLU A 42 -27.60 -41.66 -11.60
CA GLU A 42 -28.19 -40.71 -10.63
C GLU A 42 -27.22 -39.57 -10.27
N VAL A 43 -25.92 -39.88 -10.16
CA VAL A 43 -24.88 -38.88 -9.91
C VAL A 43 -24.73 -37.90 -11.08
N THR A 44 -24.92 -38.39 -12.31
CA THR A 44 -24.83 -37.58 -13.53
C THR A 44 -26.08 -36.70 -13.67
N VAL A 45 -27.28 -37.24 -13.42
CA VAL A 45 -28.53 -36.49 -13.38
C VAL A 45 -28.50 -35.39 -12.32
N CYS A 46 -28.08 -35.69 -11.07
CA CYS A 46 -27.97 -34.67 -10.03
C CYS A 46 -26.89 -33.62 -10.34
N ARG A 47 -25.78 -34.00 -10.98
CA ARG A 47 -24.74 -33.05 -11.43
C ARG A 47 -25.30 -32.09 -12.48
N ASP A 48 -26.02 -32.61 -13.47
CA ASP A 48 -26.56 -31.83 -14.57
C ASP A 48 -27.74 -30.94 -14.12
N GLU A 49 -28.58 -31.43 -13.19
CA GLU A 49 -29.61 -30.63 -12.54
C GLU A 49 -29.01 -29.51 -11.67
N LEU A 50 -27.98 -29.81 -10.86
CA LEU A 50 -27.30 -28.79 -10.06
C LEU A 50 -26.58 -27.76 -10.96
N LYS A 51 -25.95 -28.21 -12.05
CA LYS A 51 -25.29 -27.33 -13.03
C LYS A 51 -26.32 -26.46 -13.76
N SER A 52 -27.46 -27.02 -14.16
CA SER A 52 -28.56 -26.28 -14.76
C SER A 52 -29.15 -25.27 -13.76
N HIS A 53 -29.30 -25.66 -12.50
CA HIS A 53 -29.79 -24.78 -11.43
C HIS A 53 -28.81 -23.63 -11.13
N LEU A 54 -27.51 -23.91 -11.01
CA LEU A 54 -26.46 -22.89 -10.85
C LEU A 54 -26.37 -21.97 -12.07
N GLN A 55 -26.49 -22.51 -13.29
CA GLN A 55 -26.54 -21.70 -14.52
C GLN A 55 -27.78 -20.79 -14.53
N ARG A 56 -28.97 -21.31 -14.17
CA ARG A 56 -30.19 -20.49 -14.05
C ARG A 56 -30.05 -19.43 -12.97
N SER A 57 -29.53 -19.77 -11.79
CA SER A 57 -29.29 -18.83 -10.68
C SER A 57 -28.30 -17.72 -11.08
N SER A 58 -27.18 -18.06 -11.74
CA SER A 58 -26.23 -17.08 -12.28
C SER A 58 -26.82 -16.20 -13.38
N ALA A 59 -27.65 -16.77 -14.26
CA ALA A 59 -28.37 -16.03 -15.29
C ALA A 59 -29.45 -15.10 -14.70
N VAL A 60 -30.00 -15.44 -13.53
CA VAL A 60 -30.92 -14.58 -12.77
C VAL A 60 -30.19 -13.41 -12.13
N CYS A 61 -28.99 -13.59 -11.56
CA CYS A 61 -28.14 -12.48 -11.11
C CYS A 61 -27.77 -11.53 -12.26
N LEU A 62 -27.55 -12.07 -13.47
CA LEU A 62 -27.35 -11.26 -14.69
C LEU A 62 -28.65 -10.59 -15.20
N ARG A 63 -29.84 -11.15 -14.89
CA ARG A 63 -31.15 -10.53 -15.19
C ARG A 63 -31.58 -9.47 -14.17
N ALA A 64 -31.03 -9.52 -12.96
CA ALA A 64 -31.16 -8.45 -11.95
C ALA A 64 -30.33 -7.20 -12.32
N TRP A 65 -29.43 -7.31 -13.30
CA TRP A 65 -28.87 -6.15 -14.00
C TRP A 65 -30.01 -5.33 -14.62
N PRO A 66 -30.08 -4.00 -14.39
CA PRO A 66 -31.15 -3.20 -14.95
C PRO A 66 -31.20 -3.34 -16.47
N LYS A 67 -32.27 -3.93 -17.00
CA LYS A 67 -32.60 -3.90 -18.43
C LYS A 67 -33.00 -2.47 -18.81
N GLN A 68 -32.04 -1.55 -18.88
CA GLN A 68 -32.25 -0.18 -19.34
C GLN A 68 -31.31 0.12 -20.50
N GLU A 69 -31.89 0.18 -21.71
CA GLU A 69 -31.47 0.78 -23.01
C GLU A 69 -29.99 0.82 -23.43
N THR A 70 -29.10 0.16 -22.70
CA THR A 70 -27.70 -0.07 -23.05
C THR A 70 -27.41 -1.52 -22.69
N PRO A 71 -26.75 -2.29 -23.58
CA PRO A 71 -26.47 -3.69 -23.28
C PRO A 71 -25.64 -3.78 -21.99
N PRO A 72 -25.81 -4.85 -21.19
CA PRO A 72 -24.82 -5.20 -20.18
C PRO A 72 -23.43 -5.25 -20.84
N PRO A 73 -22.33 -5.03 -20.11
CA PRO A 73 -21.01 -5.32 -20.66
C PRO A 73 -21.06 -6.75 -21.24
N GLU A 74 -20.66 -6.90 -22.51
CA GLU A 74 -20.71 -8.18 -23.22
C GLU A 74 -20.16 -9.31 -22.34
N PRO A 75 -20.67 -10.56 -22.49
CA PRO A 75 -20.18 -11.73 -21.76
C PRO A 75 -18.66 -11.93 -21.82
N ASP A 76 -18.00 -11.36 -22.82
CA ASP A 76 -16.55 -11.45 -23.00
C ASP A 76 -15.75 -10.55 -22.06
N LEU A 77 -16.32 -9.45 -21.52
CA LEU A 77 -15.63 -8.62 -20.50
C LEU A 77 -15.66 -9.26 -19.11
N HIS A 78 -16.65 -10.13 -18.85
CA HIS A 78 -16.74 -10.93 -17.62
C HIS A 78 -15.72 -12.08 -17.57
N ARG A 79 -15.21 -12.52 -18.73
CA ARG A 79 -14.44 -13.77 -18.82
C ARG A 79 -12.97 -13.64 -18.38
N ALA A 80 -12.48 -12.42 -18.14
CA ALA A 80 -11.10 -12.18 -17.70
C ALA A 80 -11.01 -11.05 -16.66
N LEU A 81 -11.58 -11.25 -15.47
CA LEU A 81 -11.13 -10.48 -14.31
C LEU A 81 -9.70 -10.90 -14.01
N HIS A 82 -8.81 -9.92 -13.83
CA HIS A 82 -7.40 -10.22 -13.61
C HIS A 82 -7.22 -10.77 -12.20
N THR A 83 -7.14 -12.09 -12.08
CA THR A 83 -6.67 -12.75 -10.85
C THR A 83 -5.15 -12.76 -10.93
N HIS A 84 -4.49 -11.90 -10.17
CA HIS A 84 -3.06 -12.01 -9.98
C HIS A 84 -2.79 -12.56 -8.60
N SER A 85 -1.77 -13.39 -8.50
CA SER A 85 -1.39 -13.95 -7.22
C SER A 85 -0.59 -12.93 -6.37
N GLY A 86 -0.32 -11.70 -6.84
CA GLY A 86 0.46 -10.67 -6.09
C GLY A 86 0.10 -9.21 -6.40
N ALA A 87 0.20 -8.36 -5.37
CA ALA A 87 -0.14 -6.93 -5.21
C ALA A 87 0.57 -5.93 -6.16
N SER A 88 -0.14 -5.36 -7.13
CA SER A 88 0.22 -4.15 -7.87
C SER A 88 -1.06 -3.41 -8.26
N GLU A 89 -1.14 -2.13 -7.89
CA GLU A 89 -2.35 -1.31 -7.75
C GLU A 89 -3.44 -1.95 -6.88
N VAL A 90 -3.24 -1.80 -5.58
CA VAL A 90 -4.12 -2.37 -4.55
C VAL A 90 -5.34 -1.45 -4.40
N ASN A 91 -6.49 -1.86 -4.96
CA ASN A 91 -7.77 -1.28 -4.57
C ASN A 91 -8.14 -1.76 -3.16
N GLN A 92 -7.53 -1.14 -2.15
CA GLN A 92 -7.84 -1.41 -0.74
C GLN A 92 -9.28 -1.05 -0.36
N GLU A 93 -10.02 -0.33 -1.22
CA GLU A 93 -11.33 0.22 -0.89
C GLU A 93 -12.44 -0.85 -0.88
N HIS A 94 -12.32 -1.89 -1.72
CA HIS A 94 -13.31 -2.98 -1.85
C HIS A 94 -12.71 -4.31 -2.34
N GLU A 95 -11.42 -4.54 -2.12
CA GLU A 95 -10.77 -5.82 -2.42
C GLU A 95 -11.65 -6.99 -1.95
N VAL A 96 -11.87 -7.96 -2.84
CA VAL A 96 -12.34 -9.27 -2.44
C VAL A 96 -11.14 -10.21 -2.55
N ARG A 97 -10.63 -10.68 -1.43
CA ARG A 97 -9.65 -11.76 -1.40
C ARG A 97 -10.39 -13.08 -1.51
N LEU A 98 -10.02 -13.88 -2.49
CA LEU A 98 -10.36 -15.29 -2.59
C LEU A 98 -9.30 -16.07 -1.82
N MET A 99 -9.65 -16.64 -0.68
CA MET A 99 -8.79 -17.52 0.10
C MET A 99 -9.24 -18.96 -0.11
N GLU A 100 -8.32 -19.82 -0.54
CA GLU A 100 -8.53 -21.25 -0.48
C GLU A 100 -8.09 -21.75 0.90
N SER A 101 -9.04 -22.37 1.61
CA SER A 101 -8.85 -22.97 2.91
C SER A 101 -8.98 -24.48 2.80
N ALA A 102 -7.97 -25.20 3.31
CA ALA A 102 -8.11 -26.60 3.68
C ALA A 102 -8.78 -26.62 5.06
N VAL A 103 -10.03 -27.08 5.12
CA VAL A 103 -10.83 -26.99 6.35
C VAL A 103 -10.24 -27.84 7.48
N CYS A 104 -9.90 -27.18 8.58
CA CYS A 104 -9.87 -27.75 9.93
C CYS A 104 -10.81 -26.92 10.82
N LEU A 105 -12.13 -27.01 10.59
CA LEU A 105 -13.12 -26.26 11.37
C LEU A 105 -13.34 -26.94 12.73
N SER A 106 -12.78 -26.36 13.80
CA SER A 106 -13.08 -26.74 15.19
C SER A 106 -14.24 -25.90 15.75
N GLY A 107 -15.43 -26.50 15.87
CA GLY A 107 -16.59 -25.87 16.52
C GLY A 107 -16.76 -26.38 17.95
N ARG A 108 -16.90 -25.48 18.94
CA ARG A 108 -17.18 -25.81 20.34
C ARG A 108 -18.66 -25.59 20.68
N ALA A 109 -19.27 -26.57 21.33
CA ALA A 109 -20.32 -26.37 22.32
C ALA A 109 -19.93 -27.19 23.56
N ALA A 110 -19.71 -26.49 24.69
CA ALA A 110 -19.57 -26.96 26.08
C ALA A 110 -18.82 -28.29 26.38
N GLY A 111 -17.57 -28.17 26.84
CA GLY A 111 -17.00 -28.99 27.94
C GLY A 111 -16.57 -30.44 27.68
N LYS A 112 -15.46 -30.68 26.94
CA LYS A 112 -14.41 -31.74 27.11
C LYS A 112 -13.49 -31.78 25.86
N PRO A 113 -12.22 -32.23 25.96
CA PRO A 113 -11.24 -32.11 24.88
C PRO A 113 -11.25 -33.35 23.96
N HIS A 114 -12.00 -33.30 22.85
CA HIS A 114 -11.83 -34.25 21.75
C HIS A 114 -11.88 -33.50 20.40
N GLN A 115 -10.73 -33.50 19.69
CA GLN A 115 -10.52 -32.97 18.35
C GLN A 115 -11.21 -33.86 17.29
N GLY A 116 -12.00 -33.27 16.40
CA GLY A 116 -12.54 -33.95 15.22
C GLY A 116 -12.83 -32.95 14.09
N SER A 117 -12.28 -33.18 12.91
CA SER A 117 -12.49 -32.37 11.69
C SER A 117 -13.79 -32.77 10.98
N LEU A 118 -14.71 -31.82 10.78
CA LEU A 118 -15.88 -32.00 9.92
C LEU A 118 -15.45 -31.79 8.45
N LEU A 119 -15.27 -32.88 7.69
CA LEU A 119 -14.93 -32.91 6.24
C LEU A 119 -13.48 -32.50 5.87
N PRO A 120 -12.46 -33.28 6.25
CA PRO A 120 -11.04 -32.96 6.02
C PRO A 120 -10.61 -32.90 4.54
N SER A 121 -11.44 -33.36 3.61
CA SER A 121 -11.13 -33.39 2.17
C SER A 121 -11.92 -32.36 1.34
N ALA A 122 -12.73 -31.51 1.99
CA ALA A 122 -13.47 -30.45 1.31
C ALA A 122 -12.58 -29.21 1.14
N LEU A 123 -12.46 -28.73 -0.10
CA LEU A 123 -11.83 -27.44 -0.39
C LEU A 123 -12.86 -26.32 -0.19
N LEU A 124 -12.52 -25.30 0.59
CA LEU A 124 -13.36 -24.14 0.84
C LEU A 124 -12.73 -22.90 0.19
N TRP A 125 -13.52 -22.18 -0.60
CA TRP A 125 -13.11 -20.90 -1.18
C TRP A 125 -13.88 -19.78 -0.47
N ILE A 126 -13.16 -18.95 0.28
CA ILE A 126 -13.70 -17.84 1.08
C ILE A 126 -13.45 -16.53 0.36
N THR A 127 -14.48 -15.71 0.16
CA THR A 127 -14.34 -14.33 -0.33
C THR A 127 -14.42 -13.35 0.83
N THR A 128 -13.43 -12.48 1.04
CA THR A 128 -13.41 -11.52 2.17
C THR A 128 -12.72 -10.19 1.84
N ARG A 129 -13.07 -9.11 2.56
CA ARG A 129 -12.36 -7.81 2.49
C ARG A 129 -10.93 -7.94 3.07
N PRO A 130 -9.94 -7.13 2.67
CA PRO A 130 -8.57 -7.20 3.19
C PRO A 130 -8.49 -7.02 4.70
N ALA A 131 -9.28 -6.09 5.23
CA ALA A 131 -9.29 -5.79 6.65
C ALA A 131 -9.86 -6.95 7.48
N ALA A 132 -10.73 -7.79 6.91
CA ALA A 132 -11.26 -9.00 7.55
C ALA A 132 -10.41 -10.25 7.29
N ALA A 133 -9.57 -10.23 6.25
CA ALA A 133 -8.70 -11.35 5.88
C ALA A 133 -7.75 -11.77 7.02
N ASN A 134 -7.22 -10.81 7.77
CA ASN A 134 -6.28 -11.05 8.87
C ASN A 134 -6.92 -11.76 10.07
N GLN A 135 -8.25 -11.87 10.11
CA GLN A 135 -8.97 -12.57 11.18
C GLN A 135 -9.07 -14.09 10.91
N ILE A 136 -8.74 -14.53 9.70
CA ILE A 136 -8.71 -15.95 9.35
C ILE A 136 -7.36 -16.52 9.80
N PRO A 137 -7.33 -17.56 10.66
CA PRO A 137 -6.07 -18.16 11.10
C PRO A 137 -5.23 -18.62 9.91
N ALA A 138 -3.97 -18.20 9.85
CA ALA A 138 -3.06 -18.51 8.74
C ALA A 138 -2.90 -20.03 8.53
N GLU A 139 -2.98 -20.81 9.59
CA GLU A 139 -2.91 -22.27 9.59
C GLU A 139 -4.04 -22.93 8.77
N CYS A 140 -5.17 -22.23 8.60
CA CYS A 140 -6.33 -22.71 7.84
C CYS A 140 -6.28 -22.32 6.37
N VAL A 141 -5.30 -21.51 5.93
CA VAL A 141 -5.27 -20.91 4.59
C VAL A 141 -4.13 -21.51 3.77
N SER A 142 -4.48 -22.27 2.72
CA SER A 142 -3.49 -22.86 1.82
C SER A 142 -3.11 -21.93 0.66
N MET A 143 -4.05 -21.10 0.21
CA MET A 143 -3.81 -20.13 -0.87
C MET A 143 -4.57 -18.84 -0.62
N VAL A 144 -3.95 -17.72 -1.00
CA VAL A 144 -4.61 -16.41 -1.06
C VAL A 144 -4.48 -15.88 -2.48
N THR A 145 -5.61 -15.49 -3.05
CA THR A 145 -5.73 -14.84 -4.36
C THR A 145 -6.43 -13.49 -4.16
N GLU A 146 -5.83 -12.43 -4.68
CA GLU A 146 -6.41 -11.09 -4.65
C GLU A 146 -7.23 -10.86 -5.93
N VAL A 147 -8.51 -10.51 -5.78
CA VAL A 147 -9.36 -10.12 -6.92
C VAL A 147 -9.26 -8.62 -7.08
N ARG A 148 -8.58 -8.17 -8.15
CA ARG A 148 -8.35 -6.74 -8.41
C ARG A 148 -9.44 -6.05 -9.21
N GLY A 149 -10.25 -6.80 -9.95
CA GLY A 149 -11.22 -6.22 -10.87
C GLY A 149 -10.62 -5.87 -12.23
N PHE A 150 -10.99 -4.72 -12.80
CA PHE A 150 -10.48 -4.24 -14.09
C PHE A 150 -9.07 -3.67 -14.00
N THR A 151 -8.17 -4.10 -14.87
CA THR A 151 -6.88 -3.41 -15.09
C THR A 151 -7.07 -1.98 -15.62
N ASP A 152 -6.05 -1.13 -15.50
CA ASP A 152 -6.02 0.20 -16.11
C ASP A 152 -6.42 0.22 -17.59
N LEU A 153 -5.91 -0.73 -18.36
CA LEU A 153 -6.27 -0.90 -19.76
C LEU A 153 -7.76 -1.27 -19.93
N GLN A 154 -8.28 -2.17 -19.09
CA GLN A 154 -9.70 -2.56 -19.12
C GLN A 154 -10.62 -1.41 -18.70
N LYS A 155 -10.23 -0.60 -17.70
CA LYS A 155 -10.97 0.62 -17.30
C LYS A 155 -11.06 1.58 -18.48
N GLU A 156 -9.93 1.86 -19.13
CA GLU A 156 -9.88 2.76 -20.28
C GLU A 156 -10.71 2.23 -21.45
N GLN A 157 -10.61 0.94 -21.77
CA GLN A 157 -11.43 0.29 -22.79
C GLN A 157 -12.92 0.37 -22.47
N TYR A 158 -13.31 0.14 -21.21
CA TYR A 158 -14.69 0.23 -20.77
C TYR A 158 -15.25 1.64 -20.99
N PHE A 159 -14.54 2.68 -20.52
CA PHE A 159 -15.00 4.06 -20.66
C PHE A 159 -14.96 4.56 -22.11
N ARG A 160 -13.96 4.19 -22.91
CA ARG A 160 -13.90 4.52 -24.35
C ARG A 160 -15.04 3.92 -25.17
N LYS A 161 -15.51 2.73 -24.80
CA LYS A 161 -16.70 2.14 -25.45
C LYS A 161 -17.98 2.93 -25.15
N ARG A 162 -17.99 3.74 -24.09
CA ARG A 162 -19.21 4.35 -23.54
C ARG A 162 -19.24 5.88 -23.66
N PHE A 163 -18.07 6.50 -23.79
CA PHE A 163 -17.86 7.93 -23.96
C PHE A 163 -16.98 8.19 -25.18
N THR A 164 -17.43 9.06 -26.07
CA THR A 164 -16.67 9.48 -27.26
C THR A 164 -15.63 10.57 -26.96
N HIS A 165 -15.79 11.30 -25.85
CA HIS A 165 -14.95 12.45 -25.51
C HIS A 165 -13.84 12.07 -24.51
N ASP A 166 -12.59 12.29 -24.90
CA ASP A 166 -11.41 12.05 -24.06
C ASP A 166 -11.42 12.89 -22.78
N THR A 167 -12.10 14.03 -22.77
CA THR A 167 -12.23 14.93 -21.60
C THR A 167 -12.89 14.23 -20.40
N ILE A 168 -13.85 13.34 -20.63
CA ILE A 168 -14.53 12.59 -19.56
C ILE A 168 -13.59 11.56 -18.97
N ILE A 169 -12.85 10.85 -19.81
CA ILE A 169 -11.86 9.86 -19.38
C ILE A 169 -10.76 10.56 -18.58
N PHE A 170 -10.32 11.73 -19.05
CA PHE A 170 -9.36 12.58 -18.33
C PHE A 170 -9.92 13.01 -16.97
N HIS A 171 -11.19 13.40 -16.88
CA HIS A 171 -11.85 13.73 -15.61
C HIS A 171 -11.91 12.53 -14.65
N ILE A 172 -12.28 11.35 -15.14
CA ILE A 172 -12.31 10.13 -14.32
C ILE A 172 -10.91 9.83 -13.76
N LYS A 173 -9.86 9.95 -14.59
CA LYS A 173 -8.47 9.79 -14.17
C LYS A 173 -8.00 10.89 -13.20
N SER A 174 -8.46 12.13 -13.38
CA SER A 174 -8.06 13.25 -12.52
C SER A 174 -8.67 13.18 -11.12
N VAL A 175 -9.85 12.56 -10.98
CA VAL A 175 -10.50 12.33 -9.68
C VAL A 175 -10.15 10.94 -9.16
N ARG A 176 -9.10 10.87 -8.33
CA ARG A 176 -8.49 9.59 -7.91
C ARG A 176 -9.48 8.62 -7.25
N SER A 177 -10.41 9.08 -6.41
CA SER A 177 -11.40 8.18 -5.77
C SER A 177 -12.33 7.51 -6.79
N LEU A 178 -12.72 8.23 -7.86
CA LEU A 178 -13.51 7.65 -8.94
C LEU A 178 -12.66 6.67 -9.77
N TYR A 179 -11.40 6.99 -10.03
CA TYR A 179 -10.49 6.11 -10.76
C TYR A 179 -10.20 4.80 -10.01
N ILE A 180 -9.93 4.87 -8.70
CA ILE A 180 -9.69 3.69 -7.86
C ILE A 180 -10.96 2.83 -7.78
N MET A 181 -12.12 3.42 -7.51
CA MET A 181 -13.37 2.66 -7.46
C MET A 181 -13.73 2.02 -8.81
N SER A 182 -13.23 2.54 -9.93
CA SER A 182 -13.42 1.97 -11.28
C SER A 182 -12.68 0.64 -11.51
N TYR A 183 -11.88 0.17 -10.56
CA TYR A 183 -11.47 -1.23 -10.53
C TYR A 183 -12.68 -2.18 -10.41
N ILE A 184 -13.77 -1.72 -9.78
CA ILE A 184 -14.98 -2.50 -9.56
C ILE A 184 -15.92 -2.34 -10.78
N PRO A 185 -16.25 -3.41 -11.52
CA PRO A 185 -17.07 -3.30 -12.73
C PRO A 185 -18.46 -2.68 -12.51
N ILE A 186 -19.13 -3.00 -11.39
CA ILE A 186 -20.43 -2.40 -11.07
C ILE A 186 -20.30 -0.89 -10.84
N PHE A 187 -19.19 -0.43 -10.27
CA PHE A 187 -18.92 0.99 -10.08
C PHE A 187 -18.73 1.70 -11.42
N CYS A 188 -18.01 1.09 -12.38
CA CYS A 188 -17.88 1.65 -13.73
C CYS A 188 -19.25 1.88 -14.38
N TRP A 189 -20.20 0.97 -14.15
CA TRP A 189 -21.57 1.12 -14.63
C TRP A 189 -22.32 2.25 -13.91
N ILE A 190 -22.24 2.34 -12.58
CA ILE A 190 -22.84 3.44 -11.80
C ILE A 190 -22.29 4.79 -12.28
N LEU A 191 -20.97 4.92 -12.31
CA LEU A 191 -20.27 6.14 -12.75
C LEU A 191 -20.65 6.51 -14.18
N SER A 192 -20.67 5.53 -15.09
CA SER A 192 -21.04 5.80 -16.48
C SER A 192 -22.49 6.26 -16.61
N THR A 193 -23.40 5.65 -15.86
CA THR A 193 -24.82 6.03 -15.84
C THR A 193 -25.01 7.47 -15.37
N VAL A 194 -24.30 7.86 -14.30
CA VAL A 194 -24.32 9.23 -13.78
C VAL A 194 -23.78 10.22 -14.81
N LEU A 195 -22.57 9.98 -15.32
CA LEU A 195 -21.92 10.89 -16.26
C LEU A 195 -22.71 11.03 -17.56
N GLN A 196 -23.21 9.94 -18.13
CA GLN A 196 -24.04 9.96 -19.35
C GLN A 196 -25.28 10.83 -19.18
N GLN A 197 -25.90 10.81 -18.00
CA GLN A 197 -27.10 11.57 -17.75
C GLN A 197 -26.83 13.05 -17.49
N LEU A 198 -25.73 13.39 -16.79
CA LEU A 198 -25.30 14.77 -16.60
C LEU A 198 -24.94 15.44 -17.93
N LEU A 199 -24.22 14.73 -18.81
CA LEU A 199 -23.84 15.23 -20.14
C LEU A 199 -25.03 15.49 -21.08
N LYS A 200 -26.18 14.85 -20.84
CA LYS A 200 -27.40 15.08 -21.62
C LYS A 200 -28.18 16.33 -21.15
N GLN A 201 -27.96 16.79 -19.91
CA GLN A 201 -28.78 17.81 -19.28
C GLN A 201 -28.24 19.23 -19.46
N THR A 202 -26.93 19.40 -19.63
CA THR A 202 -26.29 20.72 -19.71
C THR A 202 -25.09 20.70 -20.67
N GLU A 203 -24.86 21.80 -21.39
CA GLU A 203 -23.69 21.98 -22.27
C GLU A 203 -22.37 22.05 -21.48
N GLU A 204 -22.39 22.59 -20.25
CA GLU A 204 -21.27 22.58 -19.29
C GLU A 204 -21.68 21.85 -17.99
N PRO A 205 -21.60 20.51 -17.94
CA PRO A 205 -22.01 19.76 -16.77
C PRO A 205 -20.97 19.83 -15.64
N GLU A 206 -21.44 20.13 -14.43
CA GLU A 206 -20.65 19.95 -13.21
C GLU A 206 -20.46 18.46 -12.92
N LEU A 207 -19.28 17.93 -13.26
CA LEU A 207 -18.95 16.53 -13.05
C LEU A 207 -18.62 16.26 -11.57
N PRO A 208 -18.96 15.06 -11.03
CA PRO A 208 -18.63 14.69 -9.65
C PRO A 208 -17.13 14.76 -9.38
N ARG A 209 -16.75 15.40 -8.26
CA ARG A 209 -15.35 15.62 -7.85
C ARG A 209 -14.89 14.72 -6.70
N ASN A 210 -15.82 14.02 -6.06
CA ASN A 210 -15.54 13.04 -5.02
C ASN A 210 -16.57 11.90 -5.07
N LEU A 211 -16.35 10.87 -4.25
CA LEU A 211 -17.17 9.66 -4.29
C LEU A 211 -18.59 9.95 -3.81
N THR A 212 -18.73 10.73 -2.74
CA THR A 212 -20.03 11.08 -2.16
C THR A 212 -20.91 11.83 -3.16
N GLN A 213 -20.35 12.83 -3.84
CA GLN A 213 -21.07 13.59 -4.87
C GLN A 213 -21.57 12.66 -5.98
N MET A 214 -20.77 11.68 -6.39
CA MET A 214 -21.17 10.69 -7.41
C MET A 214 -22.35 9.84 -6.93
N TYR A 215 -22.33 9.31 -5.69
CA TYR A 215 -23.46 8.55 -5.14
C TYR A 215 -24.71 9.39 -4.90
N VAL A 216 -24.55 10.66 -4.52
CA VAL A 216 -25.65 11.63 -4.42
C VAL A 216 -26.32 11.81 -5.79
N HIS A 217 -25.54 12.04 -6.85
CA HIS A 217 -26.08 12.10 -8.20
C HIS A 217 -26.75 10.78 -8.60
N PHE A 218 -26.14 9.64 -8.31
CA PHE A 218 -26.73 8.34 -8.60
C PHE A 218 -28.11 8.18 -7.92
N LEU A 219 -28.23 8.51 -6.64
CA LEU A 219 -29.50 8.45 -5.90
C LEU A 219 -30.56 9.38 -6.51
N VAL A 220 -30.20 10.62 -6.81
CA VAL A 220 -31.08 11.60 -7.47
C VAL A 220 -31.56 11.09 -8.83
N LEU A 221 -30.68 10.45 -9.60
CA LEU A 221 -31.05 9.86 -10.89
C LEU A 221 -32.00 8.67 -10.73
N GLN A 222 -31.78 7.78 -9.75
CA GLN A 222 -32.70 6.68 -9.49
C GLN A 222 -34.09 7.19 -9.07
N ALA A 223 -34.13 8.24 -8.25
CA ALA A 223 -35.38 8.90 -7.86
C ALA A 223 -36.13 9.48 -9.08
N LYS A 224 -35.41 10.19 -9.97
CA LYS A 224 -35.98 10.70 -11.24
C LYS A 224 -36.53 9.58 -12.11
N VAL A 225 -35.75 8.52 -12.32
CA VAL A 225 -36.15 7.38 -13.16
C VAL A 225 -37.41 6.70 -12.62
N LYS A 226 -37.53 6.54 -11.30
CA LYS A 226 -38.75 6.01 -10.68
C LYS A 226 -39.95 6.90 -10.97
N ASN A 227 -39.84 8.20 -10.74
CA ASN A 227 -40.96 9.12 -10.91
C ASN A 227 -41.42 9.22 -12.36
N ILE A 228 -40.50 9.15 -13.33
CA ILE A 228 -40.85 9.10 -14.75
C ILE A 228 -41.58 7.79 -15.09
N LYS A 229 -41.08 6.63 -14.61
CA LYS A 229 -41.66 5.33 -14.94
C LYS A 229 -43.05 5.10 -14.34
N TYR A 230 -43.30 5.58 -13.14
CA TYR A 230 -44.49 5.20 -12.36
C TYR A 230 -45.45 6.36 -12.05
N HIS A 231 -45.03 7.62 -12.19
CA HIS A 231 -45.82 8.78 -11.77
C HIS A 231 -46.14 9.81 -12.88
N GLN A 232 -45.82 9.53 -14.16
CA GLN A 232 -46.24 10.32 -15.35
C GLN A 232 -46.12 11.87 -15.25
N GLY A 233 -45.14 12.40 -14.51
CA GLY A 233 -44.94 13.85 -14.37
C GLY A 233 -43.95 14.42 -15.39
N SER A 234 -44.40 15.33 -16.26
CA SER A 234 -43.54 16.12 -17.17
C SER A 234 -43.15 17.47 -16.52
N GLY A 235 -42.00 17.54 -15.84
CA GLY A 235 -41.52 18.82 -15.27
C GLY A 235 -40.16 18.72 -14.57
N ALA A 236 -39.44 19.84 -14.54
CA ALA A 236 -38.00 19.93 -14.25
C ALA A 236 -37.57 19.65 -12.79
N ASP A 237 -38.48 19.54 -11.82
CA ASP A 237 -38.15 19.44 -10.39
C ASP A 237 -38.88 18.31 -9.63
N LEU A 238 -39.08 17.18 -10.30
CA LEU A 238 -39.95 16.09 -9.85
C LEU A 238 -39.26 14.96 -9.07
N HIS A 239 -38.02 15.10 -8.62
CA HIS A 239 -37.26 13.95 -8.10
C HIS A 239 -37.58 13.58 -6.64
N TRP A 240 -37.94 14.55 -5.81
CA TRP A 240 -38.32 14.30 -4.40
C TRP A 240 -39.82 14.47 -4.17
N THR A 241 -40.65 13.58 -4.71
CA THR A 241 -42.06 13.46 -4.30
C THR A 241 -42.15 12.90 -2.87
N PRO A 242 -43.25 13.13 -2.12
CA PRO A 242 -43.42 12.56 -0.78
C PRO A 242 -43.16 11.04 -0.74
N GLU A 243 -43.71 10.30 -1.70
CA GLU A 243 -43.58 8.85 -1.78
C GLU A 243 -42.13 8.40 -2.03
N THR A 244 -41.42 9.14 -2.89
CA THR A 244 -40.02 8.83 -3.19
C THR A 244 -39.08 9.24 -2.06
N ARG A 245 -39.40 10.31 -1.31
CA ARG A 245 -38.70 10.65 -0.07
C ARG A 245 -38.85 9.52 0.93
N ASP A 246 -40.09 9.17 1.29
CA ASP A 246 -40.38 8.15 2.31
C ASP A 246 -39.72 6.80 1.98
N MET A 247 -39.74 6.41 0.69
CA MET A 247 -39.03 5.23 0.22
C MET A 247 -37.52 5.31 0.45
N VAL A 248 -36.87 6.41 0.06
CA VAL A 248 -35.41 6.58 0.22
C VAL A 248 -35.04 6.62 1.70
N LEU A 249 -35.85 7.25 2.55
CA LEU A 249 -35.65 7.25 4.00
C LEU A 249 -35.71 5.84 4.59
N SER A 250 -36.70 5.06 4.17
CA SER A 250 -36.91 3.69 4.65
C SER A 250 -35.80 2.75 4.15
N LEU A 251 -35.34 2.90 2.89
CA LEU A 251 -34.17 2.20 2.36
C LEU A 251 -32.88 2.57 3.10
N SER A 252 -32.72 3.85 3.45
CA SER A 252 -31.55 4.35 4.18
C SER A 252 -31.51 3.80 5.60
N LYS A 253 -32.66 3.74 6.28
CA LYS A 253 -32.82 3.09 7.58
C LYS A 253 -32.46 1.60 7.51
N LEU A 254 -33.03 0.88 6.54
CA LEU A 254 -32.72 -0.54 6.31
C LEU A 254 -31.22 -0.76 6.08
N ALA A 255 -30.59 0.09 5.27
CA ALA A 255 -29.17 0.02 4.99
C ALA A 255 -28.32 0.14 6.26
N PHE A 256 -28.64 1.09 7.13
CA PHE A 256 -27.95 1.29 8.40
C PHE A 256 -28.14 0.10 9.36
N GLU A 257 -29.38 -0.35 9.58
CA GLU A 257 -29.64 -1.46 10.49
C GLU A 257 -28.97 -2.76 10.04
N GLN A 258 -29.01 -3.06 8.74
CA GLN A 258 -28.36 -4.25 8.20
C GLN A 258 -26.83 -4.11 8.18
N LEU A 259 -26.29 -2.90 8.01
CA LEU A 259 -24.84 -2.64 8.14
C LEU A 259 -24.37 -2.90 9.58
N GLN A 260 -25.11 -2.44 10.60
CA GLN A 260 -24.81 -2.68 12.01
C GLN A 260 -24.90 -4.18 12.38
N LYS A 261 -25.87 -4.90 11.79
CA LYS A 261 -26.00 -6.36 11.94
C LYS A 261 -24.92 -7.15 11.17
N GLY A 262 -24.18 -6.51 10.26
CA GLY A 262 -23.21 -7.16 9.38
C GLY A 262 -23.84 -7.97 8.25
N ASN A 263 -25.09 -7.69 7.90
CA ASN A 263 -25.87 -8.42 6.92
C ASN A 263 -25.78 -7.78 5.52
N LEU A 264 -25.48 -8.60 4.51
CA LEU A 264 -25.52 -8.22 3.09
C LEU A 264 -26.80 -8.69 2.38
N ILE A 265 -27.46 -9.68 2.97
CA ILE A 265 -28.69 -10.29 2.48
C ILE A 265 -29.69 -10.27 3.62
N PHE A 266 -30.91 -9.85 3.33
CA PHE A 266 -31.99 -9.69 4.30
C PHE A 266 -33.32 -10.16 3.70
N TYR A 267 -34.32 -10.37 4.56
CA TYR A 267 -35.59 -10.99 4.22
C TYR A 267 -36.72 -9.96 4.13
N GLN A 268 -37.88 -10.39 3.63
CA GLN A 268 -39.08 -9.55 3.58
C GLN A 268 -39.50 -9.01 4.96
N SER A 269 -39.23 -9.74 6.04
CA SER A 269 -39.46 -9.25 7.41
C SER A 269 -38.63 -8.02 7.74
N ASP A 270 -37.35 -8.00 7.35
CA ASP A 270 -36.45 -6.85 7.57
C ASP A 270 -36.94 -5.60 6.82
N LEU A 271 -37.46 -5.78 5.59
CA LEU A 271 -38.08 -4.69 4.82
C LEU A 271 -39.30 -4.14 5.58
N SER A 272 -40.16 -5.04 6.06
CA SER A 272 -41.40 -4.68 6.76
C SER A 272 -41.12 -3.93 8.07
N GLU A 273 -40.09 -4.32 8.82
CA GLU A 273 -39.63 -3.63 10.04
C GLU A 273 -39.17 -2.18 9.76
N CYS A 274 -38.65 -1.93 8.56
CA CYS A 274 -38.28 -0.60 8.09
C CYS A 274 -39.42 0.17 7.42
N GLY A 275 -40.64 -0.38 7.38
CA GLY A 275 -41.81 0.24 6.75
C GLY A 275 -41.81 0.15 5.22
N LEU A 276 -41.03 -0.77 4.63
CA LEU A 276 -40.97 -0.98 3.19
C LEU A 276 -41.91 -2.10 2.75
N ASP A 277 -42.76 -1.79 1.77
CA ASP A 277 -43.47 -2.82 1.01
C ASP A 277 -42.49 -3.53 0.06
N ALA A 278 -42.53 -4.87 0.06
CA ALA A 278 -41.56 -5.70 -0.65
C ALA A 278 -41.70 -5.62 -2.18
N GLU A 279 -42.91 -5.41 -2.69
CA GLU A 279 -43.13 -5.22 -4.13
C GLU A 279 -42.68 -3.84 -4.58
N GLU A 280 -42.99 -2.81 -3.79
CA GLU A 280 -42.60 -1.43 -4.05
C GLU A 280 -41.07 -1.23 -3.95
N ALA A 281 -40.42 -1.88 -2.98
CA ALA A 281 -38.96 -1.87 -2.86
C ALA A 281 -38.29 -2.58 -4.06
N ALA A 282 -38.87 -3.69 -4.55
CA ALA A 282 -38.37 -4.41 -5.73
C ALA A 282 -38.49 -3.60 -7.03
N ARG A 283 -39.42 -2.63 -7.11
CA ARG A 283 -39.51 -1.70 -8.26
C ARG A 283 -38.32 -0.74 -8.34
N TYR A 284 -37.60 -0.55 -7.23
CA TYR A 284 -36.36 0.25 -7.15
C TYR A 284 -35.10 -0.58 -7.47
N SER A 285 -35.19 -1.40 -8.52
CA SER A 285 -34.15 -2.33 -9.00
C SER A 285 -32.75 -1.73 -9.20
N GLY A 286 -32.65 -0.41 -9.39
CA GLY A 286 -31.36 0.28 -9.49
C GLY A 286 -30.63 0.48 -8.15
N VAL A 287 -31.27 0.19 -7.02
CA VAL A 287 -30.67 0.28 -5.66
C VAL A 287 -30.82 -1.03 -4.90
N LEU A 288 -32.02 -1.60 -4.91
CA LEU A 288 -32.35 -2.83 -4.20
C LEU A 288 -32.71 -3.93 -5.20
N THR A 289 -32.12 -5.10 -5.05
CA THR A 289 -32.37 -6.27 -5.88
C THR A 289 -32.99 -7.39 -5.06
N GLN A 290 -34.01 -8.03 -5.62
CA GLN A 290 -34.53 -9.31 -5.13
C GLN A 290 -33.69 -10.44 -5.73
N VAL A 291 -33.11 -11.30 -4.89
CA VAL A 291 -32.36 -12.48 -5.29
C VAL A 291 -33.23 -13.72 -5.07
N PHE A 292 -33.44 -14.53 -6.11
CA PHE A 292 -34.31 -15.70 -6.02
C PHE A 292 -33.57 -16.91 -5.41
N ARG A 293 -34.20 -17.55 -4.42
CA ARG A 293 -34.02 -18.99 -4.14
C ARG A 293 -35.23 -19.75 -4.68
N GLU A 294 -35.10 -20.35 -5.86
CA GLU A 294 -36.04 -21.39 -6.30
C GLU A 294 -35.54 -22.75 -5.77
N GLU A 295 -35.70 -23.03 -4.47
CA GLU A 295 -35.60 -24.42 -3.99
C GLU A 295 -36.99 -25.07 -4.05
N PRO A 296 -37.13 -26.29 -4.60
CA PRO A 296 -38.38 -27.05 -4.48
C PRO A 296 -38.53 -27.52 -3.03
N GLY A 297 -39.14 -26.69 -2.19
CA GLY A 297 -39.37 -26.92 -0.76
C GLY A 297 -40.53 -26.09 -0.20
N LEU A 298 -40.98 -26.44 1.02
CA LEU A 298 -42.18 -25.91 1.71
C LEU A 298 -42.10 -24.41 2.12
N TYR A 299 -40.93 -23.77 2.06
CA TYR A 299 -40.72 -22.37 2.43
C TYR A 299 -39.95 -21.66 1.31
N GLN A 300 -40.61 -20.72 0.63
CA GLN A 300 -40.02 -19.87 -0.42
C GLN A 300 -39.80 -18.45 0.13
N ASP A 301 -38.72 -18.24 0.86
CA ASP A 301 -38.41 -16.90 1.36
C ASP A 301 -37.68 -16.10 0.28
N LYS A 302 -38.31 -15.00 -0.16
CA LYS A 302 -37.66 -14.00 -1.02
C LYS A 302 -36.56 -13.32 -0.21
N VAL A 303 -35.36 -13.24 -0.78
CA VAL A 303 -34.22 -12.53 -0.18
C VAL A 303 -33.86 -11.30 -1.00
N TYR A 304 -33.35 -10.29 -0.31
CA TYR A 304 -33.06 -8.96 -0.87
C TYR A 304 -31.63 -8.56 -0.52
N CYS A 305 -31.01 -7.80 -1.39
CA CYS A 305 -29.73 -7.15 -1.14
C CYS A 305 -29.64 -5.83 -1.91
N PHE A 306 -28.78 -4.92 -1.47
CA PHE A 306 -28.41 -3.76 -2.28
C PHE A 306 -27.59 -4.22 -3.50
N ILE A 307 -27.66 -3.48 -4.61
CA ILE A 307 -26.91 -3.83 -5.84
C ILE A 307 -25.40 -3.91 -5.62
N HIS A 308 -24.89 -3.20 -4.61
CA HIS A 308 -23.52 -3.27 -4.14
C HIS A 308 -23.42 -2.77 -2.70
N LEU A 309 -22.46 -3.29 -1.93
CA LEU A 309 -22.23 -2.91 -0.53
C LEU A 309 -21.91 -1.43 -0.37
N SER A 310 -21.20 -0.82 -1.32
CA SER A 310 -20.96 0.63 -1.28
C SER A 310 -22.22 1.48 -1.27
N LEU A 311 -23.30 0.99 -1.89
CA LEU A 311 -24.59 1.68 -1.90
C LEU A 311 -25.30 1.52 -0.56
N GLN A 312 -25.18 0.34 0.08
CA GLN A 312 -25.65 0.13 1.45
C GLN A 312 -24.90 1.05 2.43
N GLU A 313 -23.57 1.15 2.32
CA GLU A 313 -22.76 2.04 3.16
C GLU A 313 -23.07 3.53 2.93
N PHE A 314 -23.32 3.94 1.68
CA PHE A 314 -23.77 5.30 1.36
C PHE A 314 -25.15 5.63 1.94
N LEU A 315 -26.13 4.75 1.75
CA LEU A 315 -27.48 4.95 2.27
C LEU A 315 -27.52 4.91 3.80
N ALA A 316 -26.70 4.06 4.42
CA ALA A 316 -26.50 4.07 5.86
C ALA A 316 -25.96 5.41 6.35
N ALA A 317 -24.93 5.96 5.68
CA ALA A 317 -24.37 7.27 6.02
C ALA A 317 -25.40 8.39 5.85
N LEU A 318 -26.23 8.33 4.80
CA LEU A 318 -27.34 9.25 4.58
C LEU A 318 -28.36 9.21 5.72
N HIS A 319 -28.75 8.02 6.18
CA HIS A 319 -29.68 7.87 7.31
C HIS A 319 -29.13 8.47 8.60
N VAL A 320 -27.86 8.19 8.90
CA VAL A 320 -27.17 8.69 10.09
C VAL A 320 -27.05 10.21 10.05
N HIS A 321 -26.62 10.77 8.92
CA HIS A 321 -26.53 12.20 8.71
C HIS A 321 -27.90 12.88 8.87
N GLN A 322 -28.93 12.35 8.22
CA GLN A 322 -30.26 12.93 8.29
C GLN A 322 -30.89 12.84 9.68
N THR A 323 -30.68 11.74 10.40
CA THR A 323 -31.22 11.56 11.75
C THR A 323 -30.63 12.58 12.72
N LEU A 324 -29.32 12.86 12.61
CA LEU A 324 -28.66 13.90 13.40
C LEU A 324 -29.35 15.26 13.22
N TYR A 325 -29.63 15.69 11.99
CA TYR A 325 -30.21 17.01 11.73
C TYR A 325 -31.72 17.08 11.97
N SER A 326 -32.45 15.97 11.79
CA SER A 326 -33.91 15.96 11.98
C SER A 326 -34.32 15.79 13.44
N SER A 327 -33.54 15.04 14.23
CA SER A 327 -33.91 14.65 15.61
C SER A 327 -32.85 14.99 16.66
N GLY A 328 -31.63 15.40 16.27
CA GLY A 328 -30.50 15.60 17.19
C GLY A 328 -29.88 14.30 17.69
N GLN A 329 -30.38 13.14 17.27
CA GLN A 329 -29.93 11.84 17.77
C GLN A 329 -28.65 11.38 17.05
N ASN A 330 -27.65 10.99 17.83
CA ASN A 330 -26.46 10.31 17.33
C ASN A 330 -26.70 8.79 17.27
N LEU A 331 -26.99 8.27 16.07
CA LEU A 331 -27.19 6.84 15.86
C LEU A 331 -25.91 6.00 15.99
N MET A 332 -24.74 6.63 16.02
CA MET A 332 -23.46 5.95 16.17
C MET A 332 -23.06 5.80 17.65
N GLU A 333 -23.75 6.40 18.61
CA GLU A 333 -23.42 6.25 20.03
C GLU A 333 -23.73 4.85 20.57
N THR A 334 -22.84 4.33 21.41
CA THR A 334 -23.10 3.09 22.14
C THR A 334 -24.20 3.30 23.18
N PRO A 335 -25.09 2.32 23.43
CA PRO A 335 -26.25 2.46 24.34
C PRO A 335 -25.91 2.77 25.82
N HIS A 336 -24.63 2.88 26.18
CA HIS A 336 -24.16 3.23 27.54
C HIS A 336 -23.63 4.67 27.68
N SER A 337 -23.55 5.45 26.59
CA SER A 337 -23.26 6.89 26.62
C SER A 337 -24.57 7.64 26.41
N SER A 338 -25.18 8.13 27.49
CA SER A 338 -26.47 8.84 27.49
C SER A 338 -26.35 10.34 27.18
N GLU A 339 -25.29 10.77 26.49
CA GLU A 339 -25.05 12.18 26.19
C GLU A 339 -25.21 12.39 24.68
N SER A 340 -26.26 13.13 24.30
CA SER A 340 -26.39 13.67 22.94
C SER A 340 -25.13 14.45 22.57
N PRO A 341 -24.67 14.43 21.31
CA PRO A 341 -23.45 15.14 20.91
C PRO A 341 -23.57 16.63 21.28
N GLU A 342 -22.61 17.12 22.07
CA GLU A 342 -22.59 18.51 22.54
C GLU A 342 -22.48 19.52 21.38
N SER A 343 -22.00 19.06 20.20
CA SER A 343 -21.90 19.84 18.96
C SER A 343 -21.86 18.95 17.70
N GLU A 344 -22.18 19.50 16.52
CA GLU A 344 -21.99 18.80 15.23
C GLU A 344 -20.55 18.32 15.02
N VAL A 345 -19.57 19.07 15.51
CA VAL A 345 -18.14 18.70 15.42
C VAL A 345 -17.89 17.43 16.23
N SER A 346 -18.40 17.36 17.47
CA SER A 346 -18.23 16.20 18.34
C SER A 346 -18.81 14.92 17.71
N PHE A 347 -19.89 15.04 16.94
CA PHE A 347 -20.49 13.93 16.22
C PHE A 347 -19.55 13.36 15.14
N TYR A 348 -19.03 14.20 14.24
CA TYR A 348 -18.13 13.73 13.18
C TYR A 348 -16.80 13.23 13.73
N VAL A 349 -16.29 13.86 14.79
CA VAL A 349 -15.11 13.40 15.53
C VAL A 349 -15.33 12.00 16.11
N SER A 350 -16.48 11.77 16.76
CA SER A 350 -16.85 10.45 17.29
C SER A 350 -16.96 9.41 16.18
N ALA A 351 -17.55 9.76 15.04
CA ALA A 351 -17.63 8.85 13.88
C ALA A 351 -16.24 8.46 13.34
N VAL A 352 -15.27 9.39 13.32
CA VAL A 352 -13.87 9.09 12.97
C VAL A 352 -13.29 8.07 13.95
N ASP A 353 -13.44 8.28 15.25
CA ASP A 353 -12.91 7.37 16.27
C ASP A 353 -13.53 5.97 16.19
N GLN A 354 -14.83 5.86 15.97
CA GLN A 354 -15.51 4.57 15.82
C GLN A 354 -15.04 3.81 14.58
N ALA A 355 -14.85 4.49 13.46
CA ALA A 355 -14.30 3.86 12.27
C ALA A 355 -12.85 3.39 12.50
N LEU A 356 -12.04 4.16 13.24
CA LEU A 356 -10.68 3.76 13.59
C LEU A 356 -10.63 2.57 14.54
N GLN A 357 -11.59 2.46 15.46
CA GLN A 357 -11.73 1.34 16.41
C GLN A 357 -12.32 0.08 15.76
N SER A 358 -12.94 0.20 14.59
CA SER A 358 -13.49 -0.93 13.84
C SER A 358 -12.38 -1.93 13.48
N PRO A 359 -12.45 -3.21 13.91
CA PRO A 359 -11.35 -4.16 13.70
C PRO A 359 -11.22 -4.64 12.25
N ASN A 360 -12.31 -4.63 11.49
CA ASN A 360 -12.39 -5.13 10.11
C ASN A 360 -12.63 -4.00 9.09
N GLY A 361 -12.59 -2.73 9.50
CA GLY A 361 -12.74 -1.58 8.59
C GLY A 361 -14.10 -1.48 7.91
N HIS A 362 -15.12 -2.17 8.40
CA HIS A 362 -16.45 -2.15 7.78
C HIS A 362 -17.12 -0.77 7.77
N LEU A 363 -16.62 0.19 8.57
CA LEU A 363 -17.10 1.57 8.62
C LEU A 363 -16.27 2.54 7.77
N ASP A 364 -15.22 2.07 7.09
CA ASP A 364 -14.28 2.95 6.39
C ASP A 364 -14.95 3.75 5.26
N LEU A 365 -15.68 3.05 4.38
CA LEU A 365 -16.41 3.71 3.29
C LEU A 365 -17.63 4.48 3.81
N PHE A 366 -18.34 3.93 4.80
CA PHE A 366 -19.43 4.62 5.48
C PHE A 366 -18.96 5.99 6.02
N LEU A 367 -17.80 6.05 6.68
CA LEU A 367 -17.23 7.29 7.22
C LEU A 367 -16.92 8.29 6.10
N ARG A 368 -16.35 7.84 4.98
CA ARG A 368 -16.10 8.69 3.81
C ARG A 368 -17.38 9.36 3.31
N PHE A 369 -18.45 8.59 3.17
CA PHE A 369 -19.75 9.13 2.78
C PHE A 369 -20.34 10.07 3.83
N LEU A 370 -20.25 9.72 5.10
CA LEU A 370 -20.77 10.55 6.19
C LEU A 370 -20.09 11.92 6.24
N LEU A 371 -18.77 11.96 6.08
CA LEU A 371 -17.99 13.20 5.98
C LEU A 371 -18.22 13.92 4.66
N GLY A 372 -18.36 13.21 3.54
CA GLY A 372 -18.72 13.86 2.28
C GLY A 372 -20.12 14.51 2.33
N LEU A 373 -21.06 13.91 3.05
CA LEU A 373 -22.41 14.45 3.26
C LEU A 373 -22.41 15.68 4.17
N SER A 374 -21.37 15.91 4.98
CA SER A 374 -21.25 17.13 5.79
C SER A 374 -20.90 18.38 4.97
N LEU A 375 -20.49 18.23 3.70
CA LEU A 375 -20.22 19.35 2.81
C LEU A 375 -21.52 19.99 2.27
N PRO A 376 -21.66 21.33 2.35
CA PRO A 376 -22.82 22.03 1.80
C PRO A 376 -23.02 21.80 0.29
N THR A 377 -21.95 21.58 -0.47
CA THR A 377 -22.01 21.28 -1.91
C THR A 377 -22.80 20.00 -2.21
N ASN A 378 -22.61 18.96 -1.40
CA ASN A 378 -23.28 17.67 -1.58
C ASN A 378 -24.71 17.72 -1.04
N GLN A 379 -24.95 18.45 0.05
CA GLN A 379 -26.28 18.64 0.61
C GLN A 379 -27.21 19.42 -0.32
N ARG A 380 -26.69 20.43 -1.05
CA ARG A 380 -27.47 21.18 -2.05
C ARG A 380 -28.05 20.27 -3.15
N LEU A 381 -27.35 19.20 -3.53
CA LEU A 381 -27.84 18.23 -4.51
C LEU A 381 -28.97 17.35 -3.96
N LEU A 382 -29.09 17.25 -2.63
CA LEU A 382 -30.15 16.55 -1.91
C LEU A 382 -31.23 17.50 -1.39
N GLN A 383 -31.26 18.76 -1.87
CA GLN A 383 -32.25 19.74 -1.45
C GLN A 383 -33.67 19.22 -1.72
N GLY A 384 -34.49 19.17 -0.67
CA GLY A 384 -35.81 18.56 -0.70
C GLY A 384 -35.88 17.20 -0.01
N LEU A 385 -34.78 16.44 0.05
CA LEU A 385 -34.65 15.28 0.96
C LEU A 385 -34.07 15.71 2.31
N LEU A 386 -33.00 16.52 2.29
CA LEU A 386 -32.40 17.10 3.48
C LEU A 386 -32.99 18.50 3.74
N THR A 387 -33.30 18.77 5.01
CA THR A 387 -33.94 20.03 5.45
C THR A 387 -32.94 21.08 5.95
N HIS A 388 -31.72 20.67 6.30
CA HIS A 388 -30.68 21.57 6.84
C HIS A 388 -29.39 21.51 6.00
N THR A 389 -28.72 22.66 5.91
CA THR A 389 -27.37 22.77 5.35
C THR A 389 -26.38 23.05 6.48
N GLY A 390 -25.41 22.15 6.67
CA GLY A 390 -24.39 22.25 7.71
C GLY A 390 -23.41 23.43 7.51
N SER A 391 -22.54 23.66 8.50
CA SER A 391 -21.58 24.77 8.50
C SER A 391 -20.19 24.38 7.99
N ASP A 392 -19.55 25.27 7.21
CA ASP A 392 -18.15 25.11 6.78
C ASP A 392 -17.17 25.06 7.96
N THR A 393 -17.50 25.70 9.09
CA THR A 393 -16.67 25.68 10.31
C THR A 393 -16.55 24.28 10.90
N THR A 394 -17.65 23.51 10.92
CA THR A 394 -17.69 22.13 11.41
C THR A 394 -16.71 21.24 10.64
N ASN A 395 -16.65 21.43 9.32
CA ASN A 395 -15.77 20.67 8.43
C ASN A 395 -14.29 20.99 8.69
N GLN A 396 -13.94 22.26 8.94
CA GLN A 396 -12.56 22.66 9.22
C GLN A 396 -12.02 22.07 10.54
N GLU A 397 -12.85 22.02 11.58
CA GLU A 397 -12.46 21.41 12.85
C GLU A 397 -12.30 19.89 12.73
N THR A 398 -13.21 19.24 12.00
CA THR A 398 -13.10 17.80 11.69
C THR A 398 -11.83 17.50 10.89
N VAL A 399 -11.50 18.31 9.89
CA VAL A 399 -10.23 18.21 9.12
C VAL A 399 -9.02 18.34 10.04
N LYS A 400 -9.02 19.30 10.98
CA LYS A 400 -7.93 19.48 11.95
C LYS A 400 -7.77 18.24 12.83
N TYR A 401 -8.88 17.66 13.28
CA TYR A 401 -8.88 16.42 14.06
C TYR A 401 -8.30 15.24 13.27
N ILE A 402 -8.73 15.05 12.02
CA ILE A 402 -8.20 13.98 11.15
C ILE A 402 -6.68 14.14 10.96
N LYS A 403 -6.18 15.37 10.75
CA LYS A 403 -4.74 15.65 10.65
C LYS A 403 -3.99 15.37 11.96
N GLN A 404 -4.62 15.57 13.11
CA GLN A 404 -4.07 15.18 14.41
C GLN A 404 -3.97 13.65 14.52
N LYS A 405 -5.03 12.91 14.15
CA LYS A 405 -5.04 11.44 14.11
C LYS A 405 -3.96 10.86 13.21
N LEU A 406 -3.74 11.46 12.05
CA LEU A 406 -2.65 11.07 11.14
C LEU A 406 -1.24 11.24 11.74
N ASN A 407 -1.07 12.03 12.80
CA ASN A 407 0.21 12.18 13.50
C ASN A 407 0.38 11.20 14.68
N GLU A 408 -0.63 10.39 15.01
CA GLU A 408 -0.55 9.40 16.08
C GLU A 408 0.33 8.20 15.66
N LYS A 409 1.21 7.75 16.57
CA LYS A 409 2.20 6.68 16.27
C LYS A 409 1.58 5.29 16.11
N SER A 410 0.40 5.04 16.69
CA SER A 410 -0.27 3.74 16.70
C SER A 410 -1.15 3.49 15.47
N LEU A 411 -1.27 4.47 14.58
CA LEU A 411 -2.16 4.39 13.44
C LEU A 411 -1.56 3.46 12.36
N SER A 412 -2.28 2.39 12.02
CA SER A 412 -1.90 1.50 10.90
C SER A 412 -1.92 2.24 9.57
N ALA A 413 -1.17 1.73 8.59
CA ALA A 413 -1.12 2.29 7.24
C ALA A 413 -2.49 2.29 6.54
N GLU A 414 -3.25 1.20 6.65
CA GLU A 414 -4.58 1.08 6.05
C GLU A 414 -5.54 2.13 6.61
N ARG A 415 -5.53 2.33 7.93
CA ARG A 415 -6.32 3.37 8.60
C ARG A 415 -5.87 4.78 8.16
N SER A 416 -4.56 4.99 8.03
CA SER A 416 -4.03 6.26 7.56
C SER A 416 -4.47 6.57 6.13
N LEU A 417 -4.44 5.60 5.22
CA LEU A 417 -4.94 5.75 3.85
C LEU A 417 -6.44 6.08 3.86
N ASN A 418 -7.24 5.39 4.69
CA ASN A 418 -8.65 5.71 4.82
C ASN A 418 -8.90 7.18 5.24
N LEU A 419 -8.13 7.69 6.20
CA LEU A 419 -8.23 9.09 6.62
C LEU A 419 -7.84 10.08 5.51
N PHE A 420 -6.90 9.74 4.61
CA PHE A 420 -6.64 10.57 3.41
C PHE A 420 -7.82 10.57 2.44
N HIS A 421 -8.51 9.44 2.28
CA HIS A 421 -9.75 9.41 1.51
C HIS A 421 -10.85 10.27 2.17
N CYS A 422 -10.97 10.26 3.50
CA CYS A 422 -11.86 11.17 4.22
C CYS A 422 -11.51 12.64 3.99
N LEU A 423 -10.22 13.01 4.01
CA LEU A 423 -9.77 14.37 3.66
C LEU A 423 -10.15 14.74 2.22
N ASN A 424 -10.03 13.80 1.28
CA ASN A 424 -10.46 14.01 -0.11
C ASN A 424 -11.97 14.25 -0.22
N GLU A 425 -12.78 13.49 0.51
CA GLU A 425 -14.24 13.70 0.55
C GLU A 425 -14.61 15.05 1.16
N LEU A 426 -13.82 15.55 2.12
CA LEU A 426 -13.93 16.90 2.69
C LEU A 426 -13.27 18.00 1.83
N ASN A 427 -12.81 17.67 0.62
CA ASN A 427 -12.08 18.57 -0.30
C ASN A 427 -10.79 19.18 0.28
N ASP A 428 -10.17 18.60 1.31
CA ASP A 428 -8.88 19.03 1.84
C ASP A 428 -7.72 18.30 1.14
N GLN A 429 -6.96 19.06 0.35
CA GLN A 429 -5.75 18.58 -0.34
C GLN A 429 -4.47 19.21 0.24
N SER A 430 -4.55 19.79 1.44
CA SER A 430 -3.48 20.65 1.96
C SER A 430 -2.18 19.86 2.21
N LEU A 431 -2.26 18.73 2.90
CA LEU A 431 -1.11 17.84 3.17
C LEU A 431 -0.53 17.26 1.87
N VAL A 432 -1.38 16.83 0.94
CA VAL A 432 -0.95 16.31 -0.37
C VAL A 432 -0.20 17.37 -1.16
N LYS A 433 -0.76 18.58 -1.28
CA LYS A 433 -0.11 19.71 -1.98
C LYS A 433 1.19 20.12 -1.29
N GLU A 434 1.22 20.08 0.04
CA GLU A 434 2.42 20.35 0.81
C GLU A 434 3.54 19.36 0.47
N ILE A 435 3.24 18.05 0.47
CA ILE A 435 4.18 17.00 0.10
C ILE A 435 4.58 17.06 -1.38
N GLN A 436 3.65 17.31 -2.29
CA GLN A 436 3.98 17.48 -3.71
C GLN A 436 4.92 18.67 -3.95
N ARG A 437 4.71 19.79 -3.23
CA ARG A 437 5.63 20.94 -3.24
C ARG A 437 7.00 20.55 -2.66
N HIS A 438 7.03 19.75 -1.60
CA HIS A 438 8.27 19.22 -1.04
C HIS A 438 9.00 18.32 -2.06
N MET A 439 8.29 17.46 -2.78
CA MET A 439 8.84 16.57 -3.81
C MET A 439 9.40 17.32 -5.03
N ARG A 440 8.72 18.39 -5.47
CA ARG A 440 9.19 19.23 -6.59
C ARG A 440 10.49 19.98 -6.28
N LYS A 441 10.73 20.30 -5.01
CA LYS A 441 12.03 20.83 -4.54
C LYS A 441 13.01 19.66 -4.41
N ARG A 442 13.57 19.22 -5.56
CA ARG A 442 14.64 18.21 -5.63
C ARG A 442 15.72 18.52 -4.59
N HIS A 443 16.20 17.45 -3.92
CA HIS A 443 17.41 17.33 -3.10
C HIS A 443 17.90 18.60 -2.42
N ASN A 444 17.81 18.70 -1.08
CA ASN A 444 18.84 19.37 -0.24
C ASN A 444 18.46 19.59 1.25
N THR A 445 17.43 18.96 1.78
CA THR A 445 17.17 19.02 3.23
C THR A 445 16.75 17.66 3.72
N LYS A 446 17.46 17.09 4.69
CA LYS A 446 16.93 16.10 5.62
C LYS A 446 15.71 16.76 6.26
N ARG A 447 14.52 16.26 5.95
CA ARG A 447 13.26 16.86 6.41
C ARG A 447 12.72 15.92 7.45
N ASP A 448 12.68 16.36 8.71
CA ASP A 448 11.93 15.63 9.71
C ASP A 448 10.45 15.73 9.36
N MET A 449 9.99 14.75 8.59
CA MET A 449 8.60 14.63 8.21
C MET A 449 7.82 14.04 9.38
N SER A 450 6.69 14.64 9.69
CA SER A 450 5.73 14.09 10.66
C SER A 450 5.16 12.76 10.15
N PRO A 451 4.58 11.92 11.02
CA PRO A 451 3.90 10.70 10.59
C PRO A 451 2.81 10.99 9.53
N ALA A 452 2.03 12.07 9.70
CA ALA A 452 1.04 12.49 8.70
C ALA A 452 1.66 12.83 7.35
N GLN A 453 2.83 13.47 7.34
CA GLN A 453 3.57 13.80 6.12
C GLN A 453 4.10 12.54 5.43
N TRP A 454 4.62 11.57 6.18
CA TRP A 454 5.03 10.27 5.61
C TRP A 454 3.85 9.50 5.04
N SER A 455 2.73 9.45 5.76
CA SER A 455 1.52 8.83 5.25
C SER A 455 0.97 9.56 4.02
N ALA A 456 1.06 10.90 3.96
CA ALA A 456 0.71 11.67 2.77
C ALA A 456 1.63 11.32 1.59
N MET A 457 2.93 11.13 1.83
CA MET A 457 3.87 10.66 0.80
C MET A 457 3.49 9.27 0.30
N SER A 458 3.22 8.34 1.22
CA SER A 458 2.75 7.00 0.87
C SER A 458 1.46 7.06 0.06
N PHE A 459 0.50 7.89 0.47
CA PHE A 459 -0.75 8.10 -0.24
C PHE A 459 -0.51 8.61 -1.66
N VAL A 460 0.37 9.61 -1.83
CA VAL A 460 0.72 10.17 -3.15
C VAL A 460 1.39 9.13 -4.06
N LEU A 461 2.33 8.33 -3.53
CA LEU A 461 3.06 7.32 -4.30
C LEU A 461 2.18 6.12 -4.67
N LEU A 462 1.27 5.71 -3.79
CA LEU A 462 0.28 4.67 -4.09
C LEU A 462 -0.84 5.18 -5.01
N SER A 463 -1.03 6.49 -5.06
CA SER A 463 -2.07 7.14 -5.87
C SER A 463 -1.56 7.67 -7.22
N SER A 464 -0.26 7.57 -7.52
CA SER A 464 0.26 7.93 -8.83
C SER A 464 -0.01 6.82 -9.86
N ASP A 465 -0.31 7.19 -11.10
CA ASP A 465 -0.48 6.27 -12.24
C ASP A 465 0.85 5.60 -12.70
N SER A 466 1.87 5.59 -11.85
CA SER A 466 3.17 4.99 -12.15
C SER A 466 3.23 3.58 -11.56
N ASP A 467 3.53 2.59 -12.40
CA ASP A 467 3.84 1.24 -11.94
C ASP A 467 4.97 1.28 -10.91
N LEU A 468 4.68 0.86 -9.67
CA LEU A 468 5.65 0.77 -8.58
C LEU A 468 6.57 -0.45 -8.75
N GLN A 469 7.17 -0.63 -9.94
CA GLN A 469 8.07 -1.76 -10.23
C GLN A 469 9.26 -1.77 -9.28
N GLU A 470 9.88 -0.61 -9.07
CA GLU A 470 11.04 -0.46 -8.21
C GLU A 470 10.84 0.72 -7.25
N PHE A 471 10.84 0.42 -5.96
CA PHE A 471 10.90 1.41 -4.90
C PHE A 471 12.32 1.49 -4.36
N ASP A 472 12.89 2.69 -4.40
CA ASP A 472 14.22 2.98 -3.89
C ASP A 472 14.11 4.02 -2.77
N LEU A 473 14.29 3.57 -1.53
CA LEU A 473 14.19 4.42 -0.34
C LEU A 473 15.25 5.53 -0.36
N ARG A 474 16.37 5.32 -1.05
CA ARG A 474 17.48 6.29 -1.15
C ARG A 474 17.08 7.55 -1.94
N LYS A 475 16.03 7.48 -2.77
CA LYS A 475 15.48 8.63 -3.50
C LYS A 475 14.68 9.58 -2.60
N TYR A 476 14.32 9.14 -1.40
CA TYR A 476 13.54 9.88 -0.43
C TYR A 476 14.42 10.25 0.77
N GLU A 477 14.49 9.37 1.77
CA GLU A 477 15.31 9.56 2.96
C GLU A 477 15.85 8.21 3.45
N ARG A 478 17.15 8.17 3.74
CA ARG A 478 17.83 7.01 4.31
C ARG A 478 17.61 6.96 5.83
N SER A 479 16.41 6.56 6.24
CA SER A 479 16.09 6.40 7.66
C SER A 479 15.05 5.30 7.91
N GLU A 480 15.12 4.70 9.10
CA GLU A 480 14.12 3.76 9.58
C GLU A 480 12.72 4.41 9.63
N ARG A 481 12.63 5.69 10.03
CA ARG A 481 11.37 6.45 10.04
C ARG A 481 10.74 6.53 8.66
N ALA A 482 11.53 6.83 7.63
CA ALA A 482 11.07 6.88 6.26
C ALA A 482 10.61 5.51 5.76
N LEU A 483 11.36 4.44 6.09
CA LEU A 483 10.94 3.08 5.77
C LEU A 483 9.57 2.76 6.38
N LEU A 484 9.39 2.99 7.69
CA LEU A 484 8.14 2.69 8.40
C LEU A 484 6.95 3.43 7.78
N GLY A 485 7.14 4.72 7.47
CA GLY A 485 6.12 5.54 6.80
C GLY A 485 5.80 5.12 5.37
N LEU A 486 6.73 4.43 4.69
CA LEU A 486 6.62 4.00 3.30
C LEU A 486 6.50 2.47 3.13
N LEU A 487 6.32 1.71 4.22
CA LEU A 487 6.02 0.28 4.17
C LEU A 487 4.87 -0.08 3.22
N PRO A 488 3.80 0.73 3.09
CA PRO A 488 2.73 0.42 2.13
C PRO A 488 3.21 0.48 0.69
N VAL A 489 4.14 1.38 0.37
CA VAL A 489 4.78 1.48 -0.95
C VAL A 489 5.68 0.27 -1.17
N VAL A 490 6.48 -0.12 -0.18
CA VAL A 490 7.32 -1.34 -0.22
C VAL A 490 6.46 -2.58 -0.49
N LYS A 491 5.30 -2.69 0.17
CA LYS A 491 4.36 -3.80 -0.01
C LYS A 491 3.75 -3.86 -1.42
N ALA A 492 3.50 -2.70 -2.02
CA ALA A 492 2.94 -2.57 -3.36
C ALA A 492 3.99 -2.74 -4.48
N SER A 493 5.28 -2.69 -4.13
CA SER A 493 6.38 -2.76 -5.09
C SER A 493 6.83 -4.17 -5.44
N THR A 494 7.33 -4.33 -6.67
CA THR A 494 7.93 -5.60 -7.13
C THR A 494 9.38 -5.76 -6.69
N LYS A 495 10.12 -4.64 -6.64
CA LYS A 495 11.51 -4.56 -6.15
C LYS A 495 11.62 -3.46 -5.11
N ALA A 496 12.30 -3.74 -4.00
CA ALA A 496 12.62 -2.76 -2.97
C ALA A 496 14.14 -2.66 -2.75
N LEU A 497 14.69 -1.47 -2.99
CA LEU A 497 16.10 -1.13 -2.79
C LEU A 497 16.24 -0.35 -1.47
N LEU A 498 16.66 -1.05 -0.42
CA LEU A 498 16.82 -0.53 0.94
C LEU A 498 18.29 -0.55 1.39
N SER A 499 19.20 -0.67 0.43
CA SER A 499 20.64 -0.78 0.71
C SER A 499 21.21 0.50 1.30
N GLY A 500 21.95 0.36 2.41
CA GLY A 500 22.62 1.48 3.08
C GLY A 500 21.67 2.57 3.59
N CYS A 501 20.44 2.20 3.97
CA CYS A 501 19.41 3.12 4.42
C CYS A 501 19.43 3.40 5.94
N GLY A 502 20.44 2.91 6.66
CA GLY A 502 20.55 3.11 8.11
C GLY A 502 19.52 2.30 8.90
N LEU A 503 19.13 1.13 8.39
CA LEU A 503 18.15 0.26 9.01
C LEU A 503 18.78 -0.56 10.15
N SER A 504 17.98 -0.81 11.19
CA SER A 504 18.37 -1.54 12.40
C SER A 504 17.52 -2.82 12.58
N PRO A 505 17.77 -3.65 13.61
CA PRO A 505 16.89 -4.78 13.93
C PRO A 505 15.40 -4.38 14.08
N HIS A 506 15.09 -3.16 14.52
CA HIS A 506 13.70 -2.68 14.67
C HIS A 506 12.94 -2.57 13.35
N SER A 507 13.64 -2.30 12.24
CA SER A 507 13.05 -2.27 10.90
C SER A 507 12.56 -3.64 10.42
N CYS A 508 13.10 -4.74 10.98
CA CYS A 508 12.94 -6.08 10.45
C CYS A 508 11.58 -6.72 10.73
N GLY A 509 10.98 -6.46 11.89
CA GLY A 509 9.63 -6.97 12.23
C GLY A 509 8.55 -6.43 11.27
N PRO A 510 8.46 -5.10 11.06
CA PRO A 510 7.54 -4.53 10.08
C PRO A 510 7.80 -5.02 8.64
N LEU A 511 9.07 -5.16 8.22
CA LEU A 511 9.41 -5.74 6.92
C LEU A 511 8.98 -7.22 6.79
N ALA A 512 9.15 -8.02 7.84
CA ALA A 512 8.73 -9.41 7.88
C ALA A 512 7.20 -9.55 7.66
N SER A 513 6.41 -8.66 8.27
CA SER A 513 4.97 -8.58 8.03
C SER A 513 4.65 -8.26 6.55
N VAL A 514 5.41 -7.36 5.92
CA VAL A 514 5.25 -7.06 4.48
C VAL A 514 5.58 -8.27 3.60
N LEU A 515 6.64 -9.02 3.91
CA LEU A 515 7.06 -10.21 3.12
C LEU A 515 5.97 -11.28 3.03
N SER A 516 5.13 -11.41 4.07
CA SER A 516 4.03 -12.37 4.10
C SER A 516 2.87 -12.06 3.13
N SER A 517 2.78 -10.81 2.66
CA SER A 517 1.60 -10.31 1.94
C SER A 517 1.93 -9.35 0.78
N SER A 518 3.16 -9.40 0.26
CA SER A 518 3.65 -8.50 -0.79
C SER A 518 3.82 -9.20 -2.15
N SER A 519 3.94 -8.38 -3.20
CA SER A 519 4.37 -8.78 -4.53
C SER A 519 5.89 -8.78 -4.71
N LEU A 520 6.64 -8.50 -3.63
CA LEU A 520 8.08 -8.37 -3.68
C LEU A 520 8.73 -9.65 -4.23
N THR A 521 9.46 -9.47 -5.30
CA THR A 521 10.32 -10.49 -5.92
C THR A 521 11.78 -10.22 -5.63
N HIS A 522 12.16 -8.96 -5.36
CA HIS A 522 13.54 -8.57 -5.06
C HIS A 522 13.58 -7.63 -3.85
N LEU A 523 14.43 -7.96 -2.88
CA LEU A 523 14.65 -7.14 -1.68
C LEU A 523 16.15 -7.01 -1.43
N ASP A 524 16.65 -5.78 -1.54
CA ASP A 524 18.04 -5.44 -1.24
C ASP A 524 18.14 -4.75 0.11
N LEU A 525 18.72 -5.45 1.09
CA LEU A 525 18.96 -4.96 2.46
C LEU A 525 20.46 -4.83 2.78
N SER A 526 21.30 -4.87 1.74
CA SER A 526 22.76 -4.78 1.89
C SER A 526 23.19 -3.50 2.59
N HIS A 527 24.38 -3.52 3.19
CA HIS A 527 24.97 -2.35 3.86
C HIS A 527 24.15 -1.76 5.04
N ASN A 528 23.18 -2.50 5.60
CA ASN A 528 22.49 -2.17 6.85
C ASN A 528 22.96 -3.04 8.02
N ASP A 529 22.92 -2.49 9.22
CA ASP A 529 23.26 -3.20 10.46
C ASP A 529 22.01 -3.79 11.14
N LEU A 530 21.51 -4.87 10.55
CA LEU A 530 20.30 -5.55 11.05
C LEU A 530 20.57 -6.52 12.20
N GLN A 531 21.84 -6.81 12.51
CA GLN A 531 22.27 -7.86 13.45
C GLN A 531 21.65 -9.25 13.14
N ASP A 532 22.00 -10.28 13.92
CA ASP A 532 21.39 -11.60 13.77
C ASP A 532 19.91 -11.59 14.17
N SER A 533 19.55 -10.82 15.20
CA SER A 533 18.17 -10.68 15.70
C SER A 533 17.21 -10.11 14.66
N GLY A 534 17.63 -9.11 13.87
CA GLY A 534 16.82 -8.60 12.77
C GLY A 534 16.69 -9.60 11.63
N VAL A 535 17.75 -10.36 11.33
CA VAL A 535 17.69 -11.42 10.30
C VAL A 535 16.77 -12.55 10.74
N GLU A 536 16.73 -12.92 12.01
CA GLU A 536 15.78 -13.88 12.57
C GLU A 536 14.31 -13.45 12.36
N LEU A 537 13.98 -12.18 12.64
CA LEU A 537 12.64 -11.63 12.38
C LEU A 537 12.27 -11.71 10.89
N LEU A 538 13.19 -11.36 9.99
CA LEU A 538 12.96 -11.50 8.55
C LEU A 538 12.73 -12.97 8.15
N CYS A 539 13.46 -13.89 8.77
CA CYS A 539 13.30 -15.33 8.54
C CYS A 539 11.93 -15.85 8.94
N GLU A 540 11.33 -15.33 10.03
CA GLU A 540 9.95 -15.65 10.40
C GLU A 540 8.97 -15.22 9.32
N GLY A 541 9.12 -14.00 8.78
CA GLY A 541 8.32 -13.51 7.66
C GLY A 541 8.46 -14.35 6.39
N LEU A 542 9.67 -14.79 6.05
CA LEU A 542 9.93 -15.67 4.90
C LEU A 542 9.33 -17.08 5.08
N LYS A 543 9.24 -17.56 6.32
CA LYS A 543 8.60 -18.84 6.66
C LYS A 543 7.07 -18.74 6.63
N SER A 544 6.52 -17.54 6.77
CA SER A 544 5.08 -17.27 6.82
C SER A 544 4.49 -17.07 5.42
N ALA A 545 3.42 -17.81 5.10
CA ALA A 545 2.67 -17.74 3.83
C ALA A 545 3.55 -17.98 2.55
N PRO A 546 2.98 -18.20 1.35
CA PRO A 546 3.78 -18.37 0.14
C PRO A 546 4.47 -17.05 -0.28
N CYS A 547 5.67 -16.81 0.27
CA CYS A 547 6.51 -15.67 -0.07
C CYS A 547 6.98 -15.74 -1.54
N ARG A 548 6.88 -14.62 -2.26
CA ARG A 548 7.25 -14.51 -3.70
C ARG A 548 8.68 -14.09 -3.95
N LEU A 549 9.42 -13.81 -2.88
CA LEU A 549 10.75 -13.26 -2.98
C LEU A 549 11.65 -14.26 -3.70
N HIS A 550 12.25 -13.83 -4.80
CA HIS A 550 13.20 -14.61 -5.60
C HIS A 550 14.64 -14.22 -5.30
N THR A 551 14.88 -12.92 -5.10
CA THR A 551 16.20 -12.37 -4.83
C THR A 551 16.22 -11.68 -3.47
N LEU A 552 17.13 -12.13 -2.59
CA LEU A 552 17.39 -11.50 -1.29
C LEU A 552 18.88 -11.19 -1.16
N ARG A 553 19.21 -9.94 -0.82
CA ARG A 553 20.59 -9.51 -0.54
C ARG A 553 20.75 -9.13 0.93
N LYS A 554 21.00 -10.12 1.79
CA LYS A 554 21.36 -9.99 3.21
C LYS A 554 21.73 -11.36 3.77
N GLY A 555 22.68 -11.42 4.71
CA GLY A 555 23.14 -12.69 5.31
C GLY A 555 22.97 -12.82 6.82
N GLY A 556 22.92 -14.07 7.27
CA GLY A 556 22.89 -14.53 8.66
C GLY A 556 22.60 -16.04 8.76
N ALA A 557 22.93 -16.67 9.89
CA ALA A 557 22.79 -18.12 10.11
C ALA A 557 21.34 -18.62 10.03
N ALA A 558 20.40 -17.81 10.54
CA ALA A 558 18.96 -18.11 10.58
C ALA A 558 18.36 -18.33 9.18
N LEU A 559 18.97 -17.77 8.14
CA LEU A 559 18.48 -17.80 6.77
C LEU A 559 18.40 -19.21 6.19
N ALA A 560 19.34 -20.11 6.55
CA ALA A 560 19.35 -21.49 6.07
C ALA A 560 18.07 -22.26 6.44
N SER A 561 17.59 -22.04 7.67
CA SER A 561 16.34 -22.64 8.15
C SER A 561 15.11 -22.07 7.44
N ALA A 562 15.11 -20.78 7.10
CA ALA A 562 14.01 -20.13 6.40
C ALA A 562 13.90 -20.59 4.94
N LEU A 563 15.05 -20.72 4.27
CA LEU A 563 15.13 -21.17 2.88
C LEU A 563 14.80 -22.66 2.72
N SER A 564 15.01 -23.47 3.78
CA SER A 564 14.58 -24.88 3.82
C SER A 564 13.05 -25.05 3.86
N SER A 565 12.30 -24.01 4.27
CA SER A 565 10.84 -24.07 4.33
C SER A 565 10.23 -24.28 2.94
N ALA A 566 9.18 -25.12 2.84
CA ALA A 566 8.44 -25.34 1.60
C ALA A 566 7.80 -24.05 1.03
N HIS A 567 7.65 -23.02 1.86
CA HIS A 567 7.01 -21.75 1.50
C HIS A 567 7.96 -20.73 0.86
N SER A 568 9.28 -20.88 1.02
CA SER A 568 10.25 -19.98 0.40
C SER A 568 10.39 -20.24 -1.10
N ARG A 569 10.44 -19.17 -1.90
CA ARG A 569 10.65 -19.18 -3.37
C ARG A 569 11.95 -18.49 -3.80
N VAL A 570 12.81 -18.16 -2.84
CA VAL A 570 14.11 -17.52 -3.11
C VAL A 570 14.95 -18.46 -3.96
N THR A 571 15.42 -17.97 -5.10
CA THR A 571 16.29 -18.68 -6.05
C THR A 571 17.67 -18.03 -6.14
N GLU A 572 17.77 -16.75 -5.83
CA GLU A 572 19.01 -15.99 -5.84
C GLU A 572 19.29 -15.41 -4.45
N LEU A 573 20.48 -15.71 -3.93
CA LEU A 573 20.90 -15.28 -2.62
C LEU A 573 22.29 -14.63 -2.68
N ASP A 574 22.41 -13.39 -2.23
CA ASP A 574 23.70 -12.73 -2.07
C ASP A 574 24.02 -12.54 -0.57
N LEU A 575 25.04 -13.26 -0.11
CA LEU A 575 25.61 -13.19 1.23
C LEU A 575 26.99 -12.55 1.25
N SER A 576 27.47 -12.05 0.11
CA SER A 576 28.78 -11.41 0.03
C SER A 576 28.89 -10.26 1.04
N TYR A 577 30.12 -10.04 1.50
CA TYR A 577 30.46 -9.06 2.52
C TYR A 577 29.76 -9.30 3.87
N ASN A 578 29.54 -10.55 4.24
CA ASN A 578 29.09 -10.96 5.58
C ASN A 578 30.00 -12.05 6.16
N HIS A 579 29.74 -12.45 7.39
CA HIS A 579 30.33 -13.63 8.02
C HIS A 579 29.25 -14.70 8.24
N PRO A 580 28.97 -15.55 7.24
CA PRO A 580 27.93 -16.58 7.36
C PRO A 580 28.27 -17.69 8.37
N GLY A 581 29.54 -17.79 8.81
CA GLY A 581 30.01 -18.84 9.71
C GLY A 581 29.81 -20.25 9.13
N PRO A 582 29.67 -21.29 9.99
CA PRO A 582 29.34 -22.67 9.57
C PRO A 582 28.05 -22.78 8.75
N SER A 583 27.16 -21.78 8.86
CA SER A 583 25.89 -21.73 8.11
C SER A 583 26.07 -21.62 6.61
N ALA A 584 27.24 -21.17 6.12
CA ALA A 584 27.57 -21.21 4.70
C ALA A 584 27.51 -22.65 4.15
N GLU A 585 27.95 -23.63 4.94
CA GLU A 585 27.91 -25.05 4.57
C GLU A 585 26.48 -25.60 4.58
N LEU A 586 25.64 -25.14 5.51
CA LEU A 586 24.22 -25.50 5.53
C LEU A 586 23.46 -24.95 4.32
N LEU A 587 23.82 -23.76 3.85
CA LEU A 587 23.20 -23.12 2.68
C LEU A 587 23.58 -23.80 1.36
N THR A 588 24.84 -24.25 1.24
CA THR A 588 25.29 -25.04 0.08
C THR A 588 24.77 -26.48 0.12
N ALA A 589 24.43 -27.01 1.30
CA ALA A 589 23.86 -28.33 1.49
C ALA A 589 22.33 -28.40 1.33
N LEU A 590 21.64 -27.28 1.07
CA LEU A 590 20.19 -27.27 0.82
C LEU A 590 19.85 -28.15 -0.40
N GLN A 591 18.96 -29.13 -0.21
CA GLN A 591 18.48 -30.02 -1.28
C GLN A 591 17.60 -29.32 -2.34
N ARG A 592 17.28 -28.03 -2.15
CA ARG A 592 16.52 -27.22 -3.11
C ARG A 592 17.50 -26.41 -3.98
N PRO A 593 17.30 -26.35 -5.31
CA PRO A 593 18.22 -25.64 -6.18
C PRO A 593 18.04 -24.12 -6.02
N LEU A 594 18.93 -23.48 -5.26
CA LEU A 594 19.21 -22.06 -5.45
C LEU A 594 19.92 -21.93 -6.80
N GLN A 595 19.39 -21.09 -7.70
CA GLN A 595 19.97 -20.88 -9.03
C GLN A 595 21.31 -20.12 -8.95
N SER A 596 21.43 -19.21 -7.99
CA SER A 596 22.65 -18.42 -7.78
C SER A 596 22.85 -18.12 -6.30
N VAL A 597 24.04 -18.42 -5.77
CA VAL A 597 24.45 -18.09 -4.41
C VAL A 597 25.81 -17.41 -4.44
N ARG A 598 25.87 -16.16 -4.00
CA ARG A 598 27.13 -15.42 -3.87
C ARG A 598 27.56 -15.41 -2.40
N LEU A 599 28.64 -16.12 -2.09
CA LEU A 599 29.18 -16.21 -0.74
C LEU A 599 30.40 -15.30 -0.52
N LEU A 600 31.15 -15.00 -1.57
CA LEU A 600 32.42 -14.29 -1.44
C LEU A 600 32.34 -12.86 -1.98
N PRO A 601 33.09 -11.92 -1.37
CA PRO A 601 34.00 -12.12 -0.22
C PRO A 601 33.25 -12.33 1.11
N ALA A 602 33.78 -13.17 2.00
CA ALA A 602 33.23 -13.45 3.34
C ALA A 602 34.34 -13.69 4.37
N GLY A 603 33.99 -13.76 5.66
CA GLY A 603 34.95 -13.97 6.76
C GLY A 603 34.82 -12.96 7.90
N GLU A 604 35.57 -13.19 8.97
CA GLU A 604 35.49 -12.41 10.23
C GLU A 604 35.64 -10.90 10.03
N ARG A 605 36.45 -10.48 9.04
CA ARG A 605 36.63 -9.06 8.68
C ARG A 605 35.32 -8.33 8.32
N TRP A 606 34.28 -9.07 7.92
CA TRP A 606 32.98 -8.52 7.55
C TRP A 606 31.95 -8.57 8.69
N MET A 607 32.34 -8.99 9.89
CA MET A 607 31.53 -8.87 11.12
C MET A 607 31.46 -7.42 11.63
N VAL A 608 32.34 -6.54 11.14
CA VAL A 608 32.30 -5.12 11.47
C VAL A 608 30.94 -4.55 11.03
N PRO A 609 30.18 -3.88 11.92
CA PRO A 609 28.86 -3.35 11.60
C PRO A 609 28.87 -2.28 10.49
N GLY A 610 27.78 -2.22 9.73
CA GLY A 610 27.49 -1.15 8.77
C GLY A 610 28.52 -1.01 7.63
N LEU A 611 28.77 0.23 7.21
CA LEU A 611 29.72 0.56 6.13
C LEU A 611 31.19 0.48 6.57
N ARG A 612 31.46 0.43 7.88
CA ARG A 612 32.82 0.41 8.44
C ARG A 612 33.61 -0.84 8.03
N LYS A 613 32.94 -1.95 7.72
CA LYS A 613 33.59 -3.18 7.22
C LYS A 613 34.29 -3.04 5.88
N TYR A 614 33.96 -2.00 5.11
CA TYR A 614 34.59 -1.71 3.82
C TYR A 614 35.82 -0.82 3.93
N ALA A 615 36.18 -0.38 5.14
CA ALA A 615 37.36 0.44 5.34
C ALA A 615 38.61 -0.26 4.79
N CYS A 616 39.39 0.50 4.03
CA CYS A 616 40.63 0.07 3.44
C CYS A 616 41.71 1.12 3.67
N ASP A 617 42.91 0.67 4.01
CA ASP A 617 44.07 1.55 4.10
C ASP A 617 44.59 1.85 2.69
N PHE A 618 44.94 3.10 2.41
CA PHE A 618 45.62 3.51 1.18
C PHE A 618 46.67 4.58 1.46
N SER A 619 47.63 4.72 0.55
CA SER A 619 48.69 5.74 0.58
C SER A 619 48.61 6.67 -0.61
N LEU A 620 48.98 7.93 -0.41
CA LEU A 620 49.10 8.92 -1.47
C LEU A 620 50.31 8.63 -2.35
N ASP A 621 50.21 8.94 -3.65
CA ASP A 621 51.28 8.77 -4.62
C ASP A 621 52.08 10.08 -4.73
N PRO A 622 53.33 10.12 -4.22
CA PRO A 622 54.17 11.32 -4.29
C PRO A 622 54.42 11.78 -5.73
N ASN A 623 54.42 10.85 -6.70
CA ASN A 623 54.63 11.18 -8.11
C ASN A 623 53.42 11.86 -8.75
N THR A 624 52.31 12.02 -8.03
CA THR A 624 51.14 12.75 -8.53
C THR A 624 50.95 14.10 -7.85
N ALA A 625 51.81 14.41 -6.87
CA ALA A 625 51.67 15.61 -6.05
C ALA A 625 52.14 16.86 -6.80
N HIS A 626 51.35 17.92 -6.69
CA HIS A 626 51.75 19.26 -7.13
C HIS A 626 52.98 19.74 -6.35
N LYS A 627 53.85 20.54 -6.99
CA LYS A 627 55.13 21.07 -6.44
C LYS A 627 55.04 21.88 -5.13
N ASP A 628 53.84 22.34 -4.78
CA ASP A 628 53.53 23.10 -3.55
C ASP A 628 52.95 22.21 -2.43
N LEU A 629 52.86 20.89 -2.64
CA LEU A 629 52.37 19.92 -1.68
C LEU A 629 53.53 19.07 -1.13
N ILE A 630 53.59 18.94 0.19
CA ILE A 630 54.53 18.06 0.89
C ILE A 630 53.76 16.87 1.46
N LEU A 631 54.23 15.67 1.16
CA LEU A 631 53.74 14.43 1.77
C LEU A 631 54.58 14.09 3.02
N SER A 632 53.93 13.52 4.04
CA SER A 632 54.63 12.91 5.19
C SER A 632 55.39 11.64 4.76
N GLU A 633 56.37 11.20 5.57
CA GLU A 633 57.19 10.01 5.27
C GLU A 633 56.36 8.73 5.06
N ASP A 634 55.21 8.63 5.72
CA ASP A 634 54.27 7.52 5.60
C ASP A 634 53.27 7.67 4.43
N ASN A 635 53.35 8.75 3.66
CA ASN A 635 52.48 9.11 2.54
C ASN A 635 50.97 9.16 2.92
N LEU A 636 50.65 9.46 4.18
CA LEU A 636 49.26 9.57 4.65
C LEU A 636 48.79 11.01 4.80
N THR A 637 49.72 11.95 5.03
CA THR A 637 49.41 13.37 5.22
C THR A 637 49.95 14.17 4.06
N VAL A 638 49.12 15.06 3.52
CA VAL A 638 49.54 16.06 2.53
C VAL A 638 49.31 17.46 3.09
N THR A 639 50.33 18.31 2.99
CA THR A 639 50.32 19.70 3.50
C THR A 639 50.70 20.67 2.39
N ARG A 640 49.97 21.76 2.25
CA ARG A 640 50.35 22.81 1.29
C ARG A 640 51.34 23.81 1.91
N VAL A 641 52.46 24.05 1.22
CA VAL A 641 53.51 24.99 1.63
C VAL A 641 53.68 26.13 0.62
N LYS A 642 54.47 27.15 0.98
CA LYS A 642 54.82 28.28 0.10
C LYS A 642 56.09 28.07 -0.72
N GLU A 643 56.91 27.08 -0.38
CA GLU A 643 58.23 26.88 -0.99
C GLU A 643 58.21 25.77 -2.06
N PHE A 644 58.82 26.05 -3.20
CA PHE A 644 58.90 25.15 -4.36
C PHE A 644 59.74 23.91 -4.04
N GLN A 645 59.16 22.72 -4.19
CA GLN A 645 59.92 21.47 -4.23
C GLN A 645 60.36 21.12 -5.66
N LYS A 646 61.51 20.45 -5.79
CA LYS A 646 61.91 19.76 -7.04
C LYS A 646 61.07 18.49 -7.17
N CYS A 647 59.95 18.56 -7.87
CA CYS A 647 59.22 17.37 -8.30
C CYS A 647 59.95 16.69 -9.46
N PRO A 648 59.86 15.36 -9.62
CA PRO A 648 60.17 14.70 -10.89
C PRO A 648 59.33 15.35 -12.01
N ASP A 649 59.89 15.54 -13.19
CA ASP A 649 59.14 15.97 -14.37
C ASP A 649 58.03 14.92 -14.64
N ASN A 650 56.80 15.24 -14.24
CA ASN A 650 55.67 14.32 -14.34
C ASN A 650 54.94 14.56 -15.67
N GLU A 651 54.84 13.50 -16.48
CA GLU A 651 53.98 13.45 -17.67
C GLU A 651 52.47 13.31 -17.34
N ASP A 652 52.11 13.13 -16.06
CA ASP A 652 50.73 13.04 -15.59
C ASP A 652 50.19 14.45 -15.24
N GLY A 653 49.32 14.99 -16.10
CA GLY A 653 48.82 16.37 -16.17
C GLY A 653 48.03 16.95 -14.96
N LEU A 654 48.48 16.74 -13.73
CA LEU A 654 47.97 17.40 -12.50
C LEU A 654 48.72 18.70 -12.15
N ALA A 655 49.53 19.23 -13.09
CA ALA A 655 50.52 20.27 -12.85
C ALA A 655 49.96 21.66 -12.50
N ASP A 656 48.68 21.93 -12.79
CA ASP A 656 48.09 23.28 -12.66
C ASP A 656 47.35 23.53 -11.34
N TRP A 657 47.05 22.48 -10.55
CA TRP A 657 46.23 22.59 -9.33
C TRP A 657 46.86 21.86 -8.13
N TYR A 658 46.58 22.32 -6.91
CA TYR A 658 47.11 21.77 -5.64
C TYR A 658 46.52 20.39 -5.27
N GLN A 659 46.75 19.39 -6.11
CA GLN A 659 46.13 18.08 -6.04
C GLN A 659 47.16 16.96 -5.86
N VAL A 660 46.73 15.86 -5.25
CA VAL A 660 47.48 14.61 -5.12
C VAL A 660 46.51 13.43 -5.20
N ARG A 661 46.92 12.33 -5.82
CA ARG A 661 46.13 11.11 -5.99
C ARG A 661 46.66 9.99 -5.09
N SER A 662 45.80 9.04 -4.76
CA SER A 662 46.17 7.77 -4.14
C SER A 662 46.93 6.87 -5.10
N SER A 663 47.94 6.17 -4.59
CA SER A 663 48.63 5.05 -5.25
C SER A 663 47.77 3.77 -5.29
N THR A 664 46.81 3.67 -4.37
CA THR A 664 45.89 2.53 -4.25
C THR A 664 44.61 2.78 -5.02
N VAL A 665 44.20 1.76 -5.75
CA VAL A 665 43.06 1.77 -6.65
C VAL A 665 41.84 1.16 -5.97
N LEU A 666 40.68 1.82 -6.00
CA LEU A 666 39.45 1.24 -5.44
C LEU A 666 38.77 0.22 -6.40
N ARG A 667 39.14 0.20 -7.70
CA ARG A 667 39.25 -0.95 -8.63
C ARG A 667 39.48 -0.49 -10.09
N GLY A 668 40.71 -0.66 -10.66
CA GLY A 668 41.24 -0.47 -12.06
C GLY A 668 41.75 0.96 -12.48
N ALA A 669 42.00 1.38 -13.74
CA ALA A 669 42.46 2.76 -14.08
C ALA A 669 41.63 3.51 -15.16
N VAL A 670 41.56 4.86 -15.09
CA VAL A 670 41.69 5.79 -16.25
C VAL A 670 42.35 7.13 -15.89
N THR A 671 43.18 7.57 -16.84
CA THR A 671 43.91 8.84 -16.90
C THR A 671 43.17 9.85 -17.78
N GLY A 672 42.75 10.98 -17.21
CA GLY A 672 42.44 12.18 -18.00
C GLY A 672 43.74 12.89 -18.37
N ARG A 673 44.14 12.85 -19.66
CA ARG A 673 45.25 13.66 -20.19
C ARG A 673 44.68 14.95 -20.77
N GLY A 674 45.02 16.08 -20.17
CA GLY A 674 44.71 17.41 -20.71
C GLY A 674 45.08 18.52 -19.72
N GLY A 675 45.56 19.67 -20.23
CA GLY A 675 45.76 20.88 -19.44
C GLY A 675 44.54 21.80 -19.48
N GLY A 676 44.33 22.61 -18.43
CA GLY A 676 43.20 23.54 -18.30
C GLY A 676 42.25 23.25 -17.12
N GLU A 677 41.07 23.88 -17.08
CA GLU A 677 40.07 23.67 -16.01
C GLU A 677 39.58 22.21 -15.90
N ASP A 678 39.69 21.43 -16.97
CA ASP A 678 39.25 20.02 -17.01
C ASP A 678 40.13 19.06 -16.19
N CYS A 679 41.32 19.48 -15.73
CA CYS A 679 42.18 18.67 -14.86
C CYS A 679 41.90 18.86 -13.36
N GLU A 680 40.97 19.75 -13.00
CA GLU A 680 40.51 19.96 -11.61
C GLU A 680 39.50 18.89 -11.19
N PHE A 681 39.70 18.26 -10.03
CA PHE A 681 38.75 17.28 -9.48
C PHE A 681 37.37 17.90 -9.28
N GLY A 682 36.35 17.33 -9.93
CA GLY A 682 34.96 17.76 -9.89
C GLY A 682 34.56 18.68 -11.06
N MET A 683 35.52 19.13 -11.87
CA MET A 683 35.28 20.00 -13.04
C MET A 683 35.18 19.24 -14.37
N ASN A 684 35.21 17.91 -14.34
CA ASN A 684 34.97 17.05 -15.49
C ASN A 684 33.90 15.99 -15.16
N ASP A 685 33.47 15.25 -16.17
CA ASP A 685 32.49 14.17 -16.06
C ASP A 685 33.07 12.85 -15.51
N GLN A 686 34.39 12.81 -15.26
CA GLN A 686 35.10 11.64 -14.74
C GLN A 686 35.49 11.77 -13.26
N SER A 687 35.11 12.85 -12.57
CA SER A 687 35.47 13.09 -11.17
C SER A 687 34.32 13.65 -10.34
N TRP A 688 34.34 13.30 -9.05
CA TRP A 688 33.32 13.65 -8.07
C TRP A 688 34.00 14.12 -6.79
N THR A 689 33.72 15.36 -6.38
CA THR A 689 34.46 16.01 -5.30
C THR A 689 33.52 16.50 -4.21
N LEU A 690 33.92 16.28 -2.96
CA LEU A 690 33.42 17.00 -1.80
C LEU A 690 34.48 18.02 -1.36
N ARG A 691 34.14 19.30 -1.40
CA ARG A 691 34.99 20.40 -0.94
C ARG A 691 34.49 20.90 0.41
N ILE A 692 35.42 21.11 1.34
CA ILE A 692 35.13 21.63 2.67
C ILE A 692 35.76 23.01 2.79
N TYR A 693 34.96 24.03 3.11
CA TYR A 693 35.44 25.40 3.30
C TYR A 693 34.67 26.06 4.46
N GLU A 694 35.38 26.51 5.51
CA GLU A 694 34.76 27.17 6.67
C GLU A 694 33.55 26.40 7.26
N ASN A 695 33.69 25.08 7.41
CA ASN A 695 32.63 24.14 7.85
C ASN A 695 31.42 23.98 6.91
N LEU A 696 31.51 24.51 5.69
CA LEU A 696 30.52 24.27 4.64
C LEU A 696 31.01 23.17 3.70
N TYR A 697 30.08 22.31 3.31
CA TYR A 697 30.32 21.23 2.36
C TYR A 697 29.76 21.60 0.99
N TRP A 698 30.57 21.49 -0.04
CA TRP A 698 30.19 21.68 -1.44
C TRP A 698 30.45 20.40 -2.21
N VAL A 699 29.53 20.01 -3.08
CA VAL A 699 29.74 18.88 -3.99
C VAL A 699 29.91 19.40 -5.41
N TYR A 700 30.89 18.83 -6.11
CA TYR A 700 31.25 19.19 -7.49
C TYR A 700 31.27 17.96 -8.38
N HIS A 701 30.67 18.07 -9.56
CA HIS A 701 30.75 17.09 -10.64
C HIS A 701 30.40 17.75 -11.98
N ASN A 702 31.19 17.50 -13.02
CA ASN A 702 30.98 18.01 -14.37
C ASN A 702 30.70 19.53 -14.41
N ARG A 703 31.55 20.31 -13.73
CA ARG A 703 31.47 21.78 -13.58
C ARG A 703 30.21 22.29 -12.88
N ASN A 704 29.36 21.39 -12.37
CA ASN A 704 28.22 21.75 -11.55
C ASN A 704 28.62 21.71 -10.07
N SER A 705 28.16 22.69 -9.30
CA SER A 705 28.43 22.76 -7.86
C SER A 705 27.13 22.92 -7.08
N THR A 706 27.06 22.28 -5.92
CA THR A 706 25.91 22.41 -5.02
C THR A 706 26.41 22.55 -3.59
N LEU A 707 25.99 23.62 -2.91
CA LEU A 707 26.21 23.80 -1.48
C LEU A 707 25.29 22.84 -0.71
N LEU A 708 25.86 22.03 0.18
CA LEU A 708 25.11 21.24 1.13
C LEU A 708 24.76 22.15 2.32
N SER A 709 23.47 22.27 2.65
CA SER A 709 23.04 23.04 3.81
C SER A 709 23.47 22.34 5.11
N HIS A 710 23.98 23.12 6.08
CA HIS A 710 24.53 22.67 7.38
C HIS A 710 23.49 21.83 8.15
N GLN A 711 23.67 20.50 8.28
CA GLN A 711 22.64 19.61 8.85
C GLN A 711 23.15 18.44 9.71
N VAL A 712 24.29 18.57 10.38
CA VAL A 712 24.78 17.51 11.29
C VAL A 712 24.96 18.06 12.72
N GLY A 713 24.27 17.44 13.69
CA GLY A 713 24.59 17.59 15.13
C GLY A 713 23.53 18.14 16.11
N VAL A 714 22.20 18.10 15.86
CA VAL A 714 21.21 18.61 16.86
C VAL A 714 20.26 17.53 17.41
N SER A 715 20.59 16.24 17.29
CA SER A 715 19.79 15.17 17.92
C SER A 715 20.10 14.96 19.41
N SER A 716 21.10 15.64 19.96
CA SER A 716 21.37 15.71 21.39
C SER A 716 21.86 17.13 21.68
N GLY A 717 21.31 17.84 22.67
CA GLY A 717 21.59 19.24 22.98
C GLY A 717 23.04 19.57 23.41
N ARG A 718 24.02 19.28 22.57
CA ARG A 718 25.41 19.71 22.66
C ARG A 718 25.77 20.33 21.32
N GLU A 719 26.20 21.58 21.34
CA GLU A 719 26.84 22.23 20.19
C GLU A 719 28.07 21.41 19.79
N GLY A 720 27.90 20.53 18.80
CA GLY A 720 28.95 19.63 18.32
C GLY A 720 29.86 20.34 17.33
N VAL A 721 31.13 20.50 17.70
CA VAL A 721 32.22 20.90 16.80
C VAL A 721 32.35 19.82 15.71
N SER A 722 32.40 20.22 14.43
CA SER A 722 32.64 19.28 13.33
C SER A 722 33.95 18.51 13.58
N SER A 723 33.93 17.19 13.38
CA SER A 723 35.11 16.35 13.63
C SER A 723 36.23 16.55 12.60
N GLY A 724 35.89 17.18 11.46
CA GLY A 724 36.76 17.29 10.28
C GLY A 724 37.01 15.95 9.56
N ARG A 725 36.36 14.85 9.96
CA ARG A 725 36.55 13.51 9.37
C ARG A 725 35.47 13.19 8.35
N VAL A 726 35.88 12.78 7.16
CA VAL A 726 35.00 12.38 6.06
C VAL A 726 35.27 10.94 5.64
N GLY A 727 34.21 10.15 5.51
CA GLY A 727 34.22 8.83 4.90
C GLY A 727 33.69 8.87 3.46
N VAL A 728 34.29 8.05 2.59
CA VAL A 728 33.85 7.88 1.20
C VAL A 728 33.54 6.40 0.96
N PHE A 729 32.36 6.11 0.42
CA PHE A 729 31.91 4.76 0.12
C PHE A 729 31.51 4.65 -1.36
N LEU A 730 32.09 3.67 -2.05
CA LEU A 730 31.81 3.37 -3.45
C LEU A 730 31.09 2.02 -3.53
N ASP A 731 29.85 2.04 -4.02
CA ASP A 731 29.10 0.87 -4.44
C ASP A 731 29.09 0.84 -5.97
N SER A 732 30.08 0.15 -6.55
CA SER A 732 30.23 0.04 -8.00
C SER A 732 29.08 -0.74 -8.65
N GLU A 733 28.48 -1.69 -7.93
CA GLU A 733 27.38 -2.52 -8.47
C GLU A 733 26.07 -1.72 -8.52
N ALA A 734 25.80 -0.90 -7.50
CA ALA A 734 24.65 0.00 -7.51
C ALA A 734 24.91 1.33 -8.25
N GLY A 735 26.13 1.57 -8.72
CA GLY A 735 26.51 2.83 -9.37
C GLY A 735 26.40 4.04 -8.43
N ALA A 736 26.75 3.88 -7.15
CA ALA A 736 26.65 4.94 -6.15
C ALA A 736 28.00 5.29 -5.50
N LEU A 737 28.37 6.58 -5.49
CA LEU A 737 29.50 7.12 -4.72
C LEU A 737 28.97 8.06 -3.64
N SER A 738 29.24 7.76 -2.38
CA SER A 738 28.62 8.42 -1.23
C SER A 738 29.66 9.00 -0.27
N PHE A 739 29.39 10.21 0.21
CA PHE A 739 30.20 10.93 1.20
C PHE A 739 29.48 10.96 2.55
N TYR A 740 30.24 10.80 3.63
CA TYR A 740 29.74 10.77 5.01
C TYR A 740 30.63 11.65 5.90
N GLU A 741 30.04 12.39 6.82
CA GLU A 741 30.73 12.97 7.97
C GLU A 741 30.80 11.93 9.09
N ILE A 742 31.93 11.83 9.75
CA ILE A 742 32.16 10.87 10.84
C ILE A 742 32.23 11.65 12.14
N SER A 743 31.31 11.49 13.10
CA SER A 743 31.39 12.24 14.36
C SER A 743 32.58 11.82 15.24
N SER A 744 32.80 12.56 16.33
CA SER A 744 33.75 12.17 17.38
C SER A 744 33.44 10.80 17.99
N ASP A 745 32.15 10.46 18.05
CA ASP A 745 31.66 9.18 18.56
C ASP A 745 31.63 8.10 17.46
N ASP A 746 32.27 8.39 16.32
CA ASP A 746 32.39 7.45 15.21
C ASP A 746 31.03 7.10 14.56
N GLU A 747 30.03 7.97 14.68
CA GLU A 747 28.75 7.82 13.96
C GLU A 747 28.86 8.36 12.53
N LEU A 748 28.24 7.66 11.57
CA LEU A 748 28.27 8.02 10.15
C LEU A 748 27.03 8.85 9.77
N PHE A 749 27.26 10.11 9.38
CA PHE A 749 26.23 11.01 8.88
C PHE A 749 26.36 11.17 7.37
N HIS A 750 25.38 10.67 6.62
CA HIS A 750 25.38 10.82 5.16
C HIS A 750 25.33 12.30 4.74
N LEU A 751 26.24 12.70 3.85
CA LEU A 751 26.32 14.06 3.29
C LEU A 751 25.70 14.12 1.90
N HIS A 752 26.21 13.32 0.95
CA HIS A 752 25.77 13.34 -0.44
C HIS A 752 26.07 12.03 -1.16
N SER A 753 25.31 11.70 -2.20
CA SER A 753 25.56 10.54 -3.07
C SER A 753 25.41 10.93 -4.53
N PHE A 754 26.43 10.60 -5.32
CA PHE A 754 26.37 10.63 -6.77
C PHE A 754 25.90 9.28 -7.29
N SER A 755 25.05 9.31 -8.33
CA SER A 755 24.65 8.12 -9.07
C SER A 755 25.24 8.19 -10.47
N SER A 756 26.08 7.23 -10.82
CA SER A 756 26.74 7.14 -12.12
C SER A 756 27.11 5.69 -12.44
N SER A 757 27.16 5.36 -13.73
CA SER A 757 27.79 4.12 -14.18
C SER A 757 29.30 4.34 -14.18
N PHE A 758 29.99 3.77 -13.18
CA PHE A 758 31.45 3.78 -13.12
C PHE A 758 31.99 2.74 -14.11
N SER A 759 32.04 3.11 -15.39
CA SER A 759 32.67 2.31 -16.46
C SER A 759 34.16 2.19 -16.22
N GLU A 760 34.72 3.23 -15.60
CA GLU A 760 36.11 3.35 -15.31
C GLU A 760 36.36 3.42 -13.81
N PRO A 761 37.53 2.96 -13.40
CA PRO A 761 37.95 2.92 -12.01
C PRO A 761 38.23 4.24 -11.33
N LEU A 762 37.97 4.29 -10.02
CA LEU A 762 38.15 5.50 -9.21
C LEU A 762 39.38 5.45 -8.32
N PHE A 763 40.07 6.60 -8.26
CA PHE A 763 41.17 6.86 -7.36
C PHE A 763 40.75 7.92 -6.34
N PRO A 764 40.94 7.67 -5.04
CA PRO A 764 40.88 8.72 -4.04
C PRO A 764 41.93 9.80 -4.36
N GLY A 765 41.59 11.05 -4.12
CA GLY A 765 42.50 12.17 -4.29
C GLY A 765 42.14 13.31 -3.35
N PHE A 766 43.12 14.14 -3.02
CA PHE A 766 42.93 15.32 -2.19
C PHE A 766 43.38 16.57 -2.92
N ARG A 767 42.71 17.66 -2.57
CA ARG A 767 43.09 19.01 -2.96
C ARG A 767 43.22 19.87 -1.71
N VAL A 768 44.29 20.65 -1.61
CA VAL A 768 44.55 21.52 -0.45
C VAL A 768 44.73 22.97 -0.91
N ASP A 769 43.69 23.78 -0.72
CA ASP A 769 43.62 25.15 -1.28
C ASP A 769 44.25 26.24 -0.42
N LYS A 770 44.53 26.00 0.86
CA LYS A 770 45.06 27.02 1.76
C LYS A 770 46.44 26.60 2.25
N VAL A 771 47.41 27.52 2.14
CA VAL A 771 48.77 27.33 2.66
C VAL A 771 48.70 27.07 4.17
N GLY A 772 49.42 26.05 4.63
CA GLY A 772 49.48 25.64 6.03
C GLY A 772 48.34 24.69 6.46
N CYS A 773 47.39 24.39 5.59
CA CYS A 773 46.40 23.33 5.84
C CYS A 773 46.97 21.97 5.44
N SER A 774 46.51 20.93 6.14
CA SER A 774 46.85 19.54 5.87
C SER A 774 45.59 18.67 5.83
N VAL A 775 45.68 17.56 5.11
CA VAL A 775 44.68 16.49 5.10
C VAL A 775 45.40 15.18 5.38
N THR A 776 44.81 14.33 6.20
CA THR A 776 45.42 13.08 6.67
C THR A 776 44.48 11.91 6.44
N VAL A 777 44.99 10.85 5.81
CA VAL A 777 44.31 9.56 5.71
C VAL A 777 44.36 8.88 7.08
N VAL A 778 43.20 8.74 7.70
CA VAL A 778 43.08 8.06 9.00
C VAL A 778 43.00 6.55 8.75
N LYS A 779 44.06 5.81 9.10
CA LYS A 779 44.02 4.35 9.15
C LYS A 779 43.03 3.91 10.23
N GLN A 780 42.24 2.88 9.96
CA GLN A 780 41.37 2.33 10.98
C GLN A 780 42.24 1.74 12.10
N ILE A 781 42.16 2.30 13.31
CA ILE A 781 42.75 1.67 14.50
C ILE A 781 41.95 0.37 14.70
N LYS A 782 42.58 -0.77 14.42
CA LYS A 782 42.02 -2.09 14.77
C LYS A 782 41.79 -2.10 16.27
N HIS A 783 40.52 -2.12 16.68
CA HIS A 783 40.14 -2.53 18.03
C HIS A 783 40.06 -4.05 18.09
#